data_AF-A0A4Q6C9Y1-F1
#
_entry.id   AF-A0A4Q6C9Y1-F1
#
_cell.length_a   1.000
_cell.length_b   1.000
_cell.length_c   1.000
_cell.angle_alpha   90.00
_cell.angle_beta   90.00
_cell.angle_gamma   90.00
#
_symmetry.space_group_name_H-M   'P 1'
#
loop_
_entity.id
_entity.type
_entity.pdbx_description
1 polymer ?
#
loop_
_entity_poly.entity_id
_entity_poly.type
_entity_poly.pdbx_seq_one_letter_code
_entity_poly.pdbx_strand_id
1 'polypeptide(L)'
;MNRRKNLKPEDAYLVAELSKALEKEANGHVNEEPPASGVKSLFTHEAEALLAIERHVKTHGLGETLTNLELHDPQSNRYFEVDLVLVSRFRIYVVELKHWSGRIEIRPNNWEQNNSFSKADPHKSNGFKAKLLRGLYQRQFPSFPDLYFESVVVLTNPEVEAIGCANAKTTNNNPTFDGLDRFFQYLWNQRLAHVAKLSDNQCRGFADYVRKLNVGGRPKDFVFPGYEIVERLYQFEDRAEVVARRTDLRHRKMSRLRIFFLQSGDQRAKEKATATLNAVELIGDHPNILKVWDIPNENNYLVEGSDWSETGTLRDCLDRSRFMKPQAVLAVAIGLAMGLKAAHAQLVVHRSLSPENVLMVNDTPKLMNFDLSFQLEDNRLTVIPDVSQLKRSPYIAPEIYKGGMTPEATADLFSVGVMLYEMLVGERPFGCSTDLELSQGKLREEQLGKVRIVDGVDERLVGLIDCLVRESPASRLSSADSVIELLSECLDGPVDEAPIEANRLLDANERHGLYEIVEFIGHGAEAQIYKAAGVGGKPVLLKLFKRDVLLQRVVSEYRFAGTVRHPSLVRVDSYSQWNDGRYFIAFDWLSGGTLREEISKGNRPDIATFQRGVLQLLGALAVLHSNQENDIHSPILHNDIKPENIFLAGERLILIDFGAASEPRVGTYEG
;
A
#
# COMPACT_ATOMS: atom_id res chain seq x y z
N MET A 1 21.19 -5.30 -35.54
CA MET A 1 21.77 -5.45 -36.90
C MET A 1 20.67 -5.19 -37.93
N ASN A 2 20.89 -4.22 -38.82
CA ASN A 2 20.13 -3.85 -40.03
C ASN A 2 18.60 -3.74 -39.99
N ARG A 3 18.08 -2.51 -39.77
CA ARG A 3 17.07 -1.83 -40.64
C ARG A 3 17.16 -0.30 -40.47
N ARG A 4 18.13 0.32 -41.16
CA ARG A 4 18.11 1.76 -41.50
C ARG A 4 17.71 1.87 -42.98
N LYS A 5 16.64 2.62 -43.27
CA LYS A 5 16.15 3.19 -44.56
C LYS A 5 14.60 3.17 -44.53
N ASN A 6 13.83 4.25 -44.71
CA ASN A 6 14.03 5.53 -45.41
C ASN A 6 13.30 6.66 -44.65
N LEU A 7 14.01 7.71 -44.27
CA LEU A 7 13.41 9.02 -43.94
C LEU A 7 13.44 9.87 -45.21
N LYS A 8 12.39 10.63 -45.49
CA LYS A 8 12.35 11.53 -46.65
C LYS A 8 13.38 12.66 -46.43
N PRO A 9 13.93 13.27 -47.49
CA PRO A 9 14.96 14.32 -47.37
C PRO A 9 14.54 15.50 -46.48
N GLU A 10 13.24 15.77 -46.40
CA GLU A 10 12.65 16.83 -45.56
C GLU A 10 12.69 16.49 -44.06
N ASP A 11 12.60 15.21 -43.69
CA ASP A 11 12.67 14.76 -42.28
C ASP A 11 14.11 14.79 -41.74
N ALA A 12 15.11 14.59 -42.62
CA ALA A 12 16.52 14.65 -42.25
C ALA A 12 17.01 16.08 -41.98
N TYR A 13 16.39 17.07 -42.65
CA TYR A 13 16.68 18.49 -42.45
C TYR A 13 16.16 18.97 -41.07
N LEU A 14 14.94 18.57 -40.70
CA LEU A 14 14.34 18.90 -39.40
C LEU A 14 15.06 18.26 -38.20
N VAL A 15 15.51 17.02 -38.32
CA VAL A 15 16.32 16.35 -37.27
C VAL A 15 17.69 17.03 -37.09
N ALA A 16 18.26 17.55 -38.17
CA ALA A 16 19.52 18.31 -38.14
C ALA A 16 19.35 19.72 -37.56
N GLU A 17 18.20 20.39 -37.82
CA GLU A 17 17.87 21.70 -37.23
C GLU A 17 17.57 21.60 -35.72
N LEU A 18 16.85 20.55 -35.29
CA LEU A 18 16.58 20.26 -33.88
C LEU A 18 17.86 19.91 -33.11
N SER A 19 18.76 19.10 -33.69
CA SER A 19 20.04 18.78 -33.04
C SER A 19 20.94 20.02 -32.91
N LYS A 20 20.93 20.92 -33.90
CA LYS A 20 21.67 22.19 -33.85
C LYS A 20 21.08 23.20 -32.88
N ALA A 21 19.77 23.21 -32.68
CA ALA A 21 19.12 24.06 -31.66
C ALA A 21 19.47 23.59 -30.24
N LEU A 22 19.47 22.28 -30.00
CA LEU A 22 19.84 21.67 -28.72
C LEU A 22 21.33 21.83 -28.37
N GLU A 23 22.23 21.72 -29.36
CA GLU A 23 23.68 21.99 -29.16
C GLU A 23 23.98 23.47 -28.86
N LYS A 24 23.13 24.39 -29.33
CA LYS A 24 23.25 25.83 -29.06
C LYS A 24 22.76 26.19 -27.64
N GLU A 25 21.79 25.44 -27.10
CA GLU A 25 21.29 25.59 -25.74
C GLU A 25 22.26 25.02 -24.69
N ALA A 26 22.98 23.93 -25.00
CA ALA A 26 23.98 23.34 -24.12
C ALA A 26 25.23 24.23 -23.89
N ASN A 27 25.61 25.03 -24.89
CA ASN A 27 26.80 25.88 -24.83
C ASN A 27 26.54 27.31 -24.29
N GLY A 28 25.31 27.63 -23.87
CA GLY A 28 24.91 28.97 -23.42
C GLY A 28 24.98 29.20 -21.90
N HIS A 29 25.29 28.19 -21.09
CA HIS A 29 25.30 28.31 -19.62
C HIS A 29 26.72 28.48 -19.08
N VAL A 30 27.11 29.74 -18.84
CA VAL A 30 28.30 30.08 -18.06
C VAL A 30 27.93 30.16 -16.58
N ASN A 31 28.47 29.21 -15.82
CA ASN A 31 28.84 29.22 -14.39
C ASN A 31 28.07 30.10 -13.40
N GLU A 32 27.16 29.48 -12.64
CA GLU A 32 27.13 29.61 -11.18
C GLU A 32 26.92 28.20 -10.59
N GLU A 33 27.86 27.74 -9.75
CA GLU A 33 27.79 26.44 -9.06
C GLU A 33 26.69 26.46 -7.97
N PRO A 34 25.74 25.51 -7.94
CA PRO A 34 24.86 25.33 -6.81
C PRO A 34 25.56 24.51 -5.70
N PRO A 35 25.21 24.74 -4.42
CA PRO A 35 25.86 24.06 -3.31
C PRO A 35 25.58 22.56 -3.32
N ALA A 36 26.60 21.78 -2.99
CA ALA A 36 26.56 20.32 -2.95
C ALA A 36 25.70 19.81 -1.77
N SER A 37 24.44 19.48 -2.04
CA SER A 37 23.69 18.47 -1.28
C SER A 37 22.53 17.94 -2.13
N GLY A 38 22.74 16.78 -2.76
CA GLY A 38 21.75 16.14 -3.62
C GLY A 38 20.64 15.46 -2.83
N VAL A 39 19.44 16.07 -2.84
CA VAL A 39 18.13 15.48 -3.19
C VAL A 39 17.23 16.66 -3.57
N LYS A 40 16.93 16.83 -4.86
CA LYS A 40 15.92 17.81 -5.33
C LYS A 40 14.52 17.22 -5.07
N SER A 41 13.63 18.01 -4.45
CA SER A 41 12.26 17.60 -4.10
C SER A 41 11.39 17.33 -5.34
N LEU A 42 10.38 16.45 -5.27
CA LEU A 42 9.42 16.20 -6.37
C LEU A 42 8.82 17.49 -6.96
N PHE A 43 8.58 18.50 -6.11
CA PHE A 43 8.09 19.82 -6.53
C PHE A 43 9.03 20.53 -7.50
N THR A 44 10.34 20.32 -7.40
CA THR A 44 11.29 20.93 -8.36
C THR A 44 11.22 20.30 -9.75
N HIS A 45 11.02 18.99 -9.85
CA HIS A 45 10.89 18.32 -11.16
C HIS A 45 9.57 18.63 -11.85
N GLU A 46 8.48 18.70 -11.09
CA GLU A 46 7.18 19.12 -11.60
C GLU A 46 7.21 20.58 -12.07
N ALA A 47 7.80 21.48 -11.29
CA ALA A 47 7.97 22.89 -11.68
C ALA A 47 8.81 23.04 -12.96
N GLU A 48 9.92 22.30 -13.09
CA GLU A 48 10.75 22.27 -14.31
C GLU A 48 9.93 21.81 -15.53
N ALA A 49 9.10 20.76 -15.38
CA ALA A 49 8.24 20.26 -16.45
C ALA A 49 7.14 21.26 -16.84
N LEU A 50 6.46 21.87 -15.86
CA LEU A 50 5.42 22.88 -16.11
C LEU A 50 5.98 24.09 -16.88
N LEU A 51 7.16 24.58 -16.48
CA LEU A 51 7.85 25.68 -17.18
C LEU A 51 8.19 25.32 -18.63
N ALA A 52 8.64 24.09 -18.88
CA ALA A 52 8.93 23.62 -20.23
C ALA A 52 7.67 23.57 -21.10
N ILE A 53 6.54 23.10 -20.55
CA ILE A 53 5.26 23.04 -21.27
C ILE A 53 4.73 24.44 -21.58
N GLU A 54 4.74 25.36 -20.60
CA GLU A 54 4.29 26.74 -20.81
C GLU A 54 5.09 27.44 -21.90
N ARG A 55 6.43 27.29 -21.88
CA ARG A 55 7.31 27.83 -22.91
C ARG A 55 6.98 27.26 -24.29
N HIS A 56 6.76 25.95 -24.39
CA HIS A 56 6.43 25.28 -25.64
C HIS A 56 5.09 25.76 -26.20
N VAL A 57 4.04 25.83 -25.37
CA VAL A 57 2.70 26.31 -25.75
C VAL A 57 2.75 27.74 -26.25
N LYS A 58 3.46 28.62 -25.53
CA LYS A 58 3.61 30.04 -25.89
C LYS A 58 4.36 30.22 -27.21
N THR A 59 5.46 29.49 -27.39
CA THR A 59 6.31 29.57 -28.60
C THR A 59 5.55 29.16 -29.86
N HIS A 60 4.67 28.16 -29.74
CA HIS A 60 3.93 27.59 -30.88
C HIS A 60 2.49 28.09 -31.00
N GLY A 61 2.06 29.04 -30.14
CA GLY A 61 0.72 29.61 -30.16
C GLY A 61 -0.39 28.56 -29.98
N LEU A 62 -0.18 27.59 -29.09
CA LEU A 62 -1.08 26.45 -28.92
C LEU A 62 -2.30 26.75 -28.03
N GLY A 63 -2.25 27.82 -27.23
CA GLY A 63 -3.34 28.22 -26.35
C GLY A 63 -2.86 28.91 -25.08
N GLU A 64 -3.72 28.90 -24.06
CA GLU A 64 -3.44 29.41 -22.72
C GLU A 64 -3.17 28.25 -21.76
N THR A 65 -2.15 28.36 -20.90
CA THR A 65 -1.85 27.39 -19.85
C THR A 65 -2.29 27.89 -18.48
N LEU A 66 -2.80 26.98 -17.66
CA LEU A 66 -3.14 27.21 -16.26
C LEU A 66 -2.49 26.12 -15.44
N THR A 67 -1.64 26.47 -14.47
CA THR A 67 -0.88 25.49 -13.69
C THR A 67 -1.25 25.55 -12.21
N ASN A 68 -1.07 24.44 -11.49
CA ASN A 68 -1.23 24.35 -10.03
C ASN A 68 -2.60 24.86 -9.54
N LEU A 69 -3.67 24.50 -10.26
CA LEU A 69 -5.04 24.91 -9.94
C LEU A 69 -5.61 24.01 -8.84
N GLU A 70 -6.31 24.61 -7.88
CA GLU A 70 -7.19 23.90 -6.96
C GLU A 70 -8.65 24.22 -7.29
N LEU A 71 -9.37 23.22 -7.80
CA LEU A 71 -10.77 23.36 -8.17
C LEU A 71 -11.64 22.74 -7.08
N HIS A 72 -12.54 23.56 -6.52
CA HIS A 72 -13.57 23.08 -5.60
C HIS A 72 -14.74 22.49 -6.37
N ASP A 73 -15.16 21.27 -6.01
CA ASP A 73 -16.44 20.70 -6.41
C ASP A 73 -17.44 20.87 -5.25
N PRO A 74 -18.42 21.79 -5.36
CA PRO A 74 -19.40 22.02 -4.32
C PRO A 74 -20.29 20.82 -4.01
N GLN A 75 -20.45 19.86 -4.94
CA GLN A 75 -21.31 18.70 -4.72
C GLN A 75 -20.65 17.66 -3.81
N SER A 76 -19.37 17.39 -4.01
CA SER A 76 -18.62 16.45 -3.18
C SER A 76 -17.88 17.11 -2.01
N ASN A 77 -17.86 18.45 -1.97
CA ASN A 77 -17.02 19.28 -1.11
C ASN A 77 -15.53 18.89 -1.16
N ARG A 78 -15.07 18.44 -2.34
CA ARG A 78 -13.69 18.03 -2.57
C ARG A 78 -12.93 19.10 -3.34
N TYR A 79 -11.64 19.15 -3.10
CA TYR A 79 -10.71 19.99 -3.82
C TYR A 79 -9.89 19.08 -4.73
N PHE A 80 -9.82 19.46 -6.01
CA PHE A 80 -9.06 18.74 -7.02
C PHE A 80 -7.87 19.59 -7.42
N GLU A 81 -6.67 19.10 -7.12
CA GLU A 81 -5.43 19.62 -7.68
C GLU A 81 -5.39 19.29 -9.17
N VAL A 82 -5.12 20.28 -10.01
CA VAL A 82 -4.94 20.11 -11.46
C VAL A 82 -3.59 20.72 -11.82
N ASP A 83 -2.65 19.85 -12.16
CA ASP A 83 -1.24 20.22 -12.44
C ASP A 83 -1.18 21.22 -13.60
N LEU A 84 -1.87 20.90 -14.70
CA LEU A 84 -1.95 21.75 -15.87
C LEU A 84 -3.29 21.61 -16.61
N VAL A 85 -3.88 22.74 -16.99
CA VAL A 85 -4.93 22.83 -18.01
C VAL A 85 -4.40 23.64 -19.18
N LEU A 86 -4.41 23.04 -20.37
CA LEU A 86 -4.13 23.71 -21.63
C LEU A 86 -5.45 24.00 -22.36
N VAL A 87 -5.81 25.27 -22.42
CA VAL A 87 -6.97 25.78 -23.15
C VAL A 87 -6.54 26.13 -24.57
N SER A 88 -6.72 25.20 -25.51
CA SER A 88 -6.42 25.43 -26.93
C SER A 88 -7.64 25.89 -27.70
N ARG A 89 -7.43 26.25 -28.98
CA ARG A 89 -8.51 26.66 -29.88
C ARG A 89 -9.39 25.50 -30.38
N PHE A 90 -8.99 24.25 -30.16
CA PHE A 90 -9.63 23.07 -30.75
C PHE A 90 -10.05 22.04 -29.70
N ARG A 91 -9.33 21.95 -28.58
CA ARG A 91 -9.60 21.06 -27.44
C ARG A 91 -9.14 21.69 -26.12
N ILE A 92 -9.60 21.16 -25.00
CA ILE A 92 -9.03 21.48 -23.69
C ILE A 92 -8.34 20.24 -23.15
N TYR A 93 -7.07 20.36 -22.77
CA TYR A 93 -6.30 19.26 -22.22
C TYR A 93 -6.16 19.45 -20.73
N VAL A 94 -6.57 18.45 -19.96
CA VAL A 94 -6.30 18.37 -18.52
C VAL A 94 -5.12 17.41 -18.38
N VAL A 95 -3.97 17.96 -18.05
CA VAL A 95 -2.69 17.26 -18.08
C VAL A 95 -2.28 16.95 -16.64
N GLU A 96 -2.04 15.67 -16.39
CA GLU A 96 -1.51 15.15 -15.12
C GLU A 96 -0.04 14.76 -15.33
N LEU A 97 0.85 15.25 -14.46
CA LEU A 97 2.28 14.95 -14.47
C LEU A 97 2.58 13.90 -13.41
N LYS A 98 3.27 12.82 -13.79
CA LYS A 98 3.71 11.78 -12.84
C LYS A 98 5.22 11.56 -12.94
N HIS A 99 5.93 11.74 -11.83
CA HIS A 99 7.38 11.53 -11.76
C HIS A 99 7.75 10.13 -11.27
N TRP A 100 7.16 9.10 -11.88
CA TRP A 100 7.38 7.69 -11.51
C TRP A 100 8.63 7.12 -12.21
N SER A 101 9.49 6.43 -11.48
CA SER A 101 10.72 5.79 -12.01
C SER A 101 10.57 4.28 -12.23
N GLY A 102 11.50 3.67 -12.96
CA GLY A 102 11.51 2.21 -13.18
C GLY A 102 10.53 1.76 -14.26
N ARG A 103 10.21 0.46 -14.28
CA ARG A 103 9.35 -0.12 -15.33
C ARG A 103 7.88 0.15 -15.02
N ILE A 104 7.13 0.71 -15.95
CA ILE A 104 5.70 1.03 -15.79
C ILE A 104 4.90 0.37 -16.92
N GLU A 105 3.98 -0.52 -16.60
CA GLU A 105 3.09 -1.17 -17.56
C GLU A 105 1.66 -0.65 -17.39
N ILE A 106 1.16 0.02 -18.43
CA ILE A 106 -0.22 0.54 -18.46
C ILE A 106 -1.17 -0.63 -18.72
N ARG A 107 -1.92 -1.06 -17.69
CA ARG A 107 -2.99 -2.06 -17.84
C ARG A 107 -4.37 -1.41 -17.78
N PRO A 108 -5.43 -2.09 -18.24
CA PRO A 108 -6.80 -1.63 -18.04
C PRO A 108 -7.09 -1.47 -16.54
N ASN A 109 -7.58 -0.28 -16.15
CA ASN A 109 -8.02 0.11 -14.81
C ASN A 109 -6.94 0.38 -13.75
N ASN A 110 -5.75 -0.21 -13.83
CA ASN A 110 -4.63 -0.03 -12.91
C ASN A 110 -3.29 -0.11 -13.67
N TRP A 111 -2.29 0.65 -13.25
CA TRP A 111 -0.95 0.60 -13.83
C TRP A 111 -0.05 -0.24 -12.94
N GLU A 112 0.94 -0.92 -13.50
CA GLU A 112 1.85 -1.77 -12.75
C GLU A 112 3.27 -1.20 -12.83
N GLN A 113 3.89 -0.96 -11.68
CA GLN A 113 5.26 -0.50 -11.56
C GLN A 113 6.14 -1.65 -11.05
N ASN A 114 7.28 -1.88 -11.70
CA ASN A 114 8.26 -2.93 -11.37
C ASN A 114 7.66 -4.34 -11.17
N ASN A 115 6.67 -4.71 -11.98
CA ASN A 115 6.01 -6.04 -12.00
C ASN A 115 5.43 -6.50 -10.64
N SER A 116 5.10 -5.55 -9.75
CA SER A 116 4.65 -5.88 -8.39
C SER A 116 3.81 -4.77 -7.74
N PHE A 117 3.99 -3.51 -8.13
CA PHE A 117 3.32 -2.37 -7.50
C PHE A 117 2.16 -1.87 -8.35
N SER A 118 0.93 -1.94 -7.82
CA SER A 118 -0.24 -1.38 -8.51
C SER A 118 -0.34 0.12 -8.21
N LYS A 119 -0.34 0.95 -9.25
CA LYS A 119 -0.69 2.36 -9.19
C LYS A 119 -2.11 2.56 -9.73
N ALA A 120 -2.90 3.38 -9.05
CA ALA A 120 -4.21 3.75 -9.56
C ALA A 120 -4.06 4.42 -10.93
N ASP A 121 -4.94 4.10 -11.87
CA ASP A 121 -4.93 4.71 -13.20
C ASP A 121 -5.15 6.23 -13.09
N PRO A 122 -4.14 7.07 -13.41
CA PRO A 122 -4.25 8.52 -13.29
C PRO A 122 -5.38 9.10 -14.15
N HIS A 123 -5.75 8.42 -15.24
CA HIS A 123 -6.85 8.85 -16.09
C HIS A 123 -8.22 8.78 -15.41
N LYS A 124 -8.43 7.96 -14.36
CA LYS A 124 -9.69 7.93 -13.61
C LYS A 124 -9.94 9.27 -12.90
N SER A 125 -8.96 9.72 -12.12
CA SER A 125 -9.02 11.01 -11.41
C SER A 125 -9.02 12.16 -12.42
N ASN A 126 -8.10 12.14 -13.38
CA ASN A 126 -7.95 13.21 -14.35
C ASN A 126 -9.17 13.33 -15.31
N GLY A 127 -9.82 12.20 -15.62
CA GLY A 127 -11.10 12.17 -16.35
C GLY A 127 -12.26 12.78 -15.57
N PHE A 128 -12.27 12.67 -14.24
CA PHE A 128 -13.24 13.39 -13.40
C PHE A 128 -12.99 14.90 -13.44
N LYS A 129 -11.73 15.34 -13.31
CA LYS A 129 -11.32 16.75 -13.45
C LYS A 129 -11.77 17.34 -14.80
N ALA A 130 -11.57 16.59 -15.89
CA ALA A 130 -12.04 16.96 -17.23
C ALA A 130 -13.56 17.12 -17.32
N LYS A 131 -14.34 16.23 -16.69
CA LYS A 131 -15.81 16.34 -16.63
C LYS A 131 -16.26 17.55 -15.81
N LEU A 132 -15.61 17.82 -14.67
CA LEU A 132 -15.89 18.99 -13.84
C LEU A 132 -15.67 20.28 -14.64
N LEU A 133 -14.51 20.43 -15.27
CA LEU A 133 -14.16 21.58 -16.10
C LEU A 133 -15.11 21.74 -17.30
N ARG A 134 -15.51 20.64 -17.95
CA ARG A 134 -16.53 20.68 -19.02
C ARG A 134 -17.87 21.19 -18.51
N GLY A 135 -18.30 20.73 -17.33
CA GLY A 135 -19.53 21.19 -16.69
C GLY A 135 -19.50 22.68 -16.37
N LEU A 136 -18.36 23.21 -15.89
CA LEU A 136 -18.14 24.63 -15.65
C LEU A 136 -18.15 25.44 -16.94
N TYR A 137 -17.46 24.97 -17.97
CA TYR A 137 -17.42 25.58 -19.30
C TYR A 137 -18.82 25.74 -19.91
N GLN A 138 -19.61 24.66 -19.93
CA GLN A 138 -20.94 24.67 -20.54
C GLN A 138 -21.93 25.56 -19.77
N ARG A 139 -21.83 25.62 -18.44
CA ARG A 139 -22.69 26.48 -17.61
C ARG A 139 -22.35 27.96 -17.76
N GLN A 140 -21.07 28.31 -17.71
CA GLN A 140 -20.62 29.70 -17.73
C GLN A 140 -20.61 30.30 -19.14
N PHE A 141 -20.35 29.48 -20.16
CA PHE A 141 -20.20 29.91 -21.55
C PHE A 141 -21.12 29.12 -22.50
N PRO A 142 -22.45 29.20 -22.35
CA PRO A 142 -23.39 28.42 -23.14
C PRO A 142 -23.38 28.76 -24.65
N SER A 143 -22.87 29.95 -25.00
CA SER A 143 -22.70 30.37 -26.40
C SER A 143 -21.40 29.88 -27.04
N PHE A 144 -20.49 29.29 -26.28
CA PHE A 144 -19.25 28.76 -26.84
C PHE A 144 -19.49 27.39 -27.50
N PRO A 145 -18.76 27.04 -28.57
CA PRO A 145 -18.84 25.72 -29.18
C PRO A 145 -18.50 24.60 -28.20
N ASP A 146 -19.12 23.42 -28.38
CA ASP A 146 -18.75 22.22 -27.61
C ASP A 146 -17.34 21.76 -27.98
N LEU A 147 -16.54 21.54 -26.94
CA LEU A 147 -15.17 21.10 -27.02
C LEU A 147 -15.00 19.76 -26.33
N TYR A 148 -14.01 19.01 -26.82
CA TYR A 148 -13.55 17.83 -26.13
C TYR A 148 -12.58 18.24 -25.01
N PHE A 149 -12.84 17.73 -23.81
CA PHE A 149 -11.97 17.84 -22.64
C PHE A 149 -11.23 16.52 -22.50
N GLU A 150 -9.93 16.55 -22.75
CA GLU A 150 -9.09 15.36 -22.88
C GLU A 150 -8.20 15.18 -21.66
N SER A 151 -8.22 13.97 -21.09
CA SER A 151 -7.37 13.59 -19.96
C SER A 151 -6.02 13.12 -20.51
N VAL A 152 -4.94 13.87 -20.28
CA VAL A 152 -3.59 13.51 -20.72
C VAL A 152 -2.73 13.20 -19.51
N VAL A 153 -1.92 12.14 -19.59
CA VAL A 153 -0.94 11.81 -18.54
C VAL A 153 0.46 11.86 -19.15
N VAL A 154 1.40 12.49 -18.45
CA VAL A 154 2.81 12.56 -18.88
C VAL A 154 3.71 12.06 -17.76
N LEU A 155 4.50 11.03 -18.06
CA LEU A 155 5.57 10.56 -17.19
C LEU A 155 6.79 11.47 -17.39
N THR A 156 7.25 12.12 -16.31
CA THR A 156 8.32 13.14 -16.39
C THR A 156 9.69 12.64 -15.95
N ASN A 157 9.77 11.43 -15.40
CA ASN A 157 11.05 10.85 -14.98
C ASN A 157 11.81 10.29 -16.19
N PRO A 158 13.06 10.71 -16.45
CA PRO A 158 13.83 10.26 -17.61
C PRO A 158 14.26 8.78 -17.53
N GLU A 159 14.27 8.17 -16.34
CA GLU A 159 14.64 6.77 -16.12
C GLU A 159 13.44 5.81 -16.21
N VAL A 160 12.28 6.29 -16.68
CA VAL A 160 11.07 5.47 -16.76
C VAL A 160 11.10 4.56 -18.00
N GLU A 161 10.83 3.27 -17.78
CA GLU A 161 10.62 2.30 -18.86
C GLU A 161 9.12 1.99 -18.99
N ALA A 162 8.40 2.82 -19.75
CA ALA A 162 6.95 2.72 -19.85
C ALA A 162 6.49 1.84 -21.03
N ILE A 163 5.58 0.90 -20.76
CA ILE A 163 4.96 -0.04 -21.71
C ILE A 163 3.48 0.33 -21.85
N GLY A 164 3.01 0.46 -23.09
CA GLY A 164 1.61 0.80 -23.38
C GLY A 164 1.34 2.29 -23.59
N CYS A 165 2.37 3.15 -23.54
CA CYS A 165 2.23 4.58 -23.83
C CYS A 165 1.83 4.83 -25.30
N ALA A 166 1.14 5.95 -25.50
CA ALA A 166 0.73 6.38 -26.81
C ALA A 166 1.92 6.92 -27.63
N ASN A 167 1.85 6.73 -28.95
CA ASN A 167 2.73 7.44 -29.87
C ASN A 167 2.23 8.88 -30.09
N ALA A 168 3.12 9.78 -30.52
CA ALA A 168 2.77 11.18 -30.76
C ALA A 168 1.73 11.41 -31.89
N LYS A 169 1.45 10.39 -32.71
CA LYS A 169 0.47 10.43 -33.80
C LYS A 169 -0.87 9.76 -33.43
N THR A 170 -1.06 9.43 -32.17
CA THR A 170 -2.25 8.73 -31.70
C THR A 170 -3.52 9.52 -32.00
N THR A 171 -4.56 8.80 -32.41
CA THR A 171 -5.94 9.33 -32.51
C THR A 171 -6.81 8.84 -31.37
N ASN A 172 -6.28 7.99 -30.49
CA ASN A 172 -7.01 7.50 -29.32
C ASN A 172 -7.17 8.64 -28.32
N ASN A 173 -8.34 8.70 -27.71
CA ASN A 173 -8.62 9.64 -26.64
C ASN A 173 -7.89 9.22 -25.35
N ASN A 174 -7.58 10.22 -24.54
CA ASN A 174 -6.92 10.10 -23.25
C ASN A 174 -5.53 9.42 -23.31
N PRO A 175 -4.56 10.02 -24.02
CA PRO A 175 -3.24 9.43 -24.19
C PRO A 175 -2.36 9.57 -22.94
N THR A 176 -1.49 8.58 -22.75
CA THR A 176 -0.33 8.66 -21.85
C THR A 176 0.96 8.80 -22.65
N PHE A 177 1.86 9.68 -22.23
CA PHE A 177 3.20 9.84 -22.80
C PHE A 177 4.29 9.51 -21.79
N ASP A 178 5.37 8.90 -22.27
CA ASP A 178 6.59 8.53 -21.51
C ASP A 178 7.64 9.65 -21.48
N GLY A 179 7.25 10.87 -21.84
CA GLY A 179 8.14 12.03 -21.82
C GLY A 179 7.53 13.28 -22.46
N LEU A 180 8.10 14.43 -22.11
CA LEU A 180 7.64 15.75 -22.61
C LEU A 180 7.79 15.88 -24.13
N ASP A 181 8.86 15.35 -24.73
CA ASP A 181 9.10 15.46 -26.17
C ASP A 181 7.98 14.83 -27.01
N ARG A 182 7.49 13.64 -26.59
CA ARG A 182 6.37 12.98 -27.27
C ARG A 182 5.07 13.74 -27.07
N PHE A 183 4.85 14.29 -25.89
CA PHE A 183 3.68 15.12 -25.61
C PHE A 183 3.67 16.39 -26.47
N PHE A 184 4.82 17.07 -26.61
CA PHE A 184 4.96 18.24 -27.49
C PHE A 184 4.69 17.91 -28.95
N GLN A 185 5.25 16.82 -29.47
CA GLN A 185 4.96 16.35 -30.82
C GLN A 185 3.46 16.03 -31.01
N TYR A 186 2.82 15.45 -30.00
CA TYR A 186 1.39 15.19 -30.02
C TYR A 186 0.58 16.49 -30.11
N LEU A 187 0.85 17.50 -29.26
CA LEU A 187 0.15 18.78 -29.31
C LEU A 187 0.29 19.46 -30.68
N TRP A 188 1.48 19.41 -31.27
CA TRP A 188 1.72 19.92 -32.63
C TRP A 188 0.88 19.18 -33.68
N ASN A 189 0.85 17.85 -33.63
CA ASN A 189 0.01 17.06 -34.54
C ASN A 189 -1.48 17.36 -34.37
N GLN A 190 -1.96 17.53 -33.14
CA GLN A 190 -3.35 17.89 -32.87
C GLN A 190 -3.70 19.28 -33.43
N ARG A 191 -2.76 20.24 -33.31
CA ARG A 191 -2.91 21.58 -33.90
C ARG A 191 -3.05 21.55 -35.42
N LEU A 192 -2.36 20.64 -36.10
CA LEU A 192 -2.44 20.44 -37.55
C LEU A 192 -3.69 19.67 -37.96
N ALA A 193 -4.13 18.70 -37.16
CA ALA A 193 -5.25 17.82 -37.49
C ALA A 193 -6.63 18.43 -37.23
N HIS A 194 -6.73 19.44 -36.36
CA HIS A 194 -8.02 20.01 -35.94
C HIS A 194 -8.24 21.45 -36.39
N VAL A 195 -9.47 21.72 -36.80
CA VAL A 195 -9.96 23.08 -37.09
C VAL A 195 -10.19 23.82 -35.77
N ALA A 196 -9.72 25.07 -35.71
CA ALA A 196 -9.96 25.94 -34.57
C ALA A 196 -11.48 26.20 -34.41
N LYS A 197 -12.00 25.88 -33.22
CA LYS A 197 -13.39 26.12 -32.80
C LYS A 197 -13.52 27.38 -31.95
N LEU A 198 -12.50 27.72 -31.18
CA LEU A 198 -12.46 28.94 -30.37
C LEU A 198 -11.57 30.03 -31.00
N SER A 199 -11.94 31.27 -30.72
CA SER A 199 -11.05 32.43 -30.85
C SER A 199 -10.13 32.55 -29.63
N ASP A 200 -9.02 33.28 -29.78
CA ASP A 200 -8.07 33.49 -28.68
C ASP A 200 -8.72 34.26 -27.51
N ASN A 201 -9.68 35.12 -27.79
CA ASN A 201 -10.47 35.81 -26.75
C ASN A 201 -11.35 34.84 -25.95
N GLN A 202 -11.93 33.83 -26.61
CA GLN A 202 -12.72 32.81 -25.92
C GLN A 202 -11.82 31.89 -25.08
N CYS A 203 -10.65 31.51 -25.60
CA CYS A 203 -9.65 30.75 -24.83
C CYS A 203 -9.22 31.52 -23.58
N ARG A 204 -8.85 32.81 -23.73
CA ARG A 204 -8.52 33.69 -22.59
C ARG A 204 -9.68 33.85 -21.61
N GLY A 205 -10.89 34.09 -22.11
CA GLY A 205 -12.08 34.25 -21.26
C GLY A 205 -12.37 33.03 -20.38
N PHE A 206 -12.24 31.82 -20.94
CA PHE A 206 -12.36 30.59 -20.16
C PHE A 206 -11.19 30.43 -19.18
N ALA A 207 -9.96 30.68 -19.63
CA ALA A 207 -8.78 30.59 -18.77
C ALA A 207 -8.86 31.54 -17.56
N ASP A 208 -9.26 32.79 -17.79
CA ASP A 208 -9.47 33.80 -16.74
C ASP A 208 -10.57 33.37 -15.75
N TYR A 209 -11.66 32.76 -16.24
CA TYR A 209 -12.72 32.24 -15.38
C TYR A 209 -12.21 31.11 -14.48
N VAL A 210 -11.48 30.15 -15.03
CA VAL A 210 -10.89 29.06 -14.23
C VAL A 210 -9.88 29.60 -13.22
N ARG A 211 -9.07 30.62 -13.57
CA ARG A 211 -8.18 31.29 -12.58
C ARG A 211 -8.94 31.94 -11.43
N LYS A 212 -10.14 32.48 -11.67
CA LYS A 212 -10.99 33.06 -10.60
C LYS A 212 -11.59 32.00 -9.68
N LEU A 213 -11.82 30.79 -10.19
CA LEU A 213 -12.30 29.66 -9.40
C LEU A 213 -11.21 29.02 -8.54
N ASN A 214 -9.94 29.31 -8.85
CA ASN A 214 -8.82 28.83 -8.06
C ASN A 214 -8.90 29.42 -6.65
N VAL A 215 -9.22 28.58 -5.67
CA VAL A 215 -9.31 29.00 -4.27
C VAL A 215 -7.90 28.96 -3.69
N GLY A 216 -7.14 30.05 -3.87
CA GLY A 216 -5.85 30.18 -3.19
C GLY A 216 -6.06 30.32 -1.68
N GLY A 217 -5.42 29.46 -0.86
CA GLY A 217 -5.44 29.66 0.60
C GLY A 217 -5.38 28.43 1.50
N ARG A 218 -5.08 27.23 1.00
CA ARG A 218 -4.80 26.08 1.87
C ARG A 218 -3.31 25.74 1.85
N PRO A 219 -2.73 25.23 2.95
CA PRO A 219 -1.29 24.99 3.01
C PRO A 219 -0.91 23.98 1.92
N LYS A 220 -0.31 24.49 0.84
CA LYS A 220 0.29 23.64 -0.19
C LYS A 220 1.58 23.02 0.35
N ASP A 221 2.26 23.75 1.22
CA ASP A 221 3.51 23.36 1.85
C ASP A 221 3.23 22.80 3.26
N PHE A 222 2.61 21.63 3.33
CA PHE A 222 2.61 20.87 4.57
C PHE A 222 4.04 20.45 4.87
N VAL A 223 4.67 21.17 5.80
CA VAL A 223 5.98 20.81 6.32
C VAL A 223 5.76 20.18 7.68
N PHE A 224 6.03 18.88 7.76
CA PHE A 224 6.04 18.14 9.01
C PHE A 224 7.49 17.75 9.31
N PRO A 225 8.04 18.13 10.48
CA PRO A 225 9.41 17.75 10.85
C PRO A 225 9.62 16.25 10.69
N GLY A 226 10.68 15.86 9.98
CA GLY A 226 10.98 14.45 9.72
C GLY A 226 10.22 13.82 8.55
N TYR A 227 9.32 14.53 7.86
CA TYR A 227 8.57 14.01 6.71
C TYR A 227 8.74 14.85 5.45
N GLU A 228 8.84 14.17 4.32
CA GLU A 228 8.78 14.76 2.98
C GLU A 228 7.54 14.23 2.27
N ILE A 229 6.65 15.12 1.82
CA ILE A 229 5.46 14.69 1.10
C ILE A 229 5.84 14.24 -0.31
N VAL A 230 5.40 13.03 -0.65
CA VAL A 230 5.66 12.39 -1.93
C VAL A 230 4.46 12.51 -2.86
N GLU A 231 3.24 12.35 -2.34
CA GLU A 231 2.02 12.35 -3.13
C GLU A 231 0.85 12.89 -2.29
N ARG A 232 -0.05 13.65 -2.91
CA ARG A 232 -1.32 14.04 -2.29
C ARG A 232 -2.42 13.11 -2.79
N LEU A 233 -3.11 12.42 -1.88
CA LEU A 233 -4.18 11.48 -2.24
C LEU A 233 -5.50 12.24 -2.41
N TYR A 234 -5.94 12.94 -1.36
CA TYR A 234 -7.22 13.68 -1.34
C TYR A 234 -7.19 14.92 -0.45
N GLN A 235 -7.99 15.93 -0.79
CA GLN A 235 -8.23 17.09 0.06
C GLN A 235 -9.70 17.47 0.11
N PHE A 236 -10.20 17.67 1.32
CA PHE A 236 -11.53 18.16 1.68
C PHE A 236 -11.38 19.51 2.39
N GLU A 237 -12.50 20.14 2.74
CA GLU A 237 -12.52 21.38 3.53
C GLU A 237 -11.93 21.24 4.93
N ASP A 238 -12.21 20.12 5.57
CA ASP A 238 -11.90 19.83 6.97
C ASP A 238 -10.71 18.88 7.14
N ARG A 239 -10.18 18.30 6.06
CA ARG A 239 -9.06 17.35 6.11
C ARG A 239 -8.32 17.19 4.79
N ALA A 240 -7.08 16.71 4.85
CA ALA A 240 -6.29 16.26 3.72
C ALA A 240 -5.65 14.89 4.00
N GLU A 241 -5.28 14.18 2.95
CA GLU A 241 -4.60 12.90 3.02
C GLU A 241 -3.46 12.85 2.02
N VAL A 242 -2.26 12.52 2.52
CA VAL A 242 -1.02 12.53 1.74
C VAL A 242 -0.20 11.29 2.02
N VAL A 243 0.62 10.88 1.05
CA VAL A 243 1.71 9.94 1.25
C VAL A 243 2.98 10.73 1.46
N ALA A 244 3.67 10.45 2.56
CA ALA A 244 4.92 11.07 2.93
C ALA A 244 6.01 10.02 3.14
N ARG A 245 7.25 10.44 2.97
CA ARG A 245 8.45 9.66 3.22
C ARG A 245 9.12 10.20 4.48
N ARG A 246 9.46 9.31 5.40
CA ARG A 246 10.29 9.69 6.55
C ARG A 246 11.71 10.04 6.11
N THR A 247 12.21 11.17 6.58
CA THR A 247 13.54 11.74 6.25
C THR A 247 14.56 11.50 7.35
N ASP A 248 14.10 11.22 8.56
CA ASP A 248 14.90 10.90 9.74
C ASP A 248 15.36 9.43 9.78
N LEU A 249 14.63 8.53 9.11
CA LEU A 249 15.00 7.12 9.00
C LEU A 249 15.96 6.85 7.84
N ARG A 250 16.99 6.03 8.09
CA ARG A 250 17.94 5.57 7.06
C ARG A 250 17.26 4.76 5.94
N HIS A 251 16.15 4.10 6.25
CA HIS A 251 15.28 3.45 5.26
C HIS A 251 14.03 4.31 5.04
N ARG A 252 13.86 4.73 3.79
CA ARG A 252 12.78 5.58 3.30
C ARG A 252 11.43 4.85 3.31
N LYS A 253 10.90 4.53 4.50
CA LYS A 253 9.56 3.95 4.64
C LYS A 253 8.52 5.02 4.29
N MET A 254 7.55 4.62 3.49
CA MET A 254 6.41 5.46 3.14
C MET A 254 5.38 5.41 4.27
N SER A 255 4.71 6.53 4.50
CA SER A 255 3.70 6.73 5.52
C SER A 255 2.50 7.43 4.91
N ARG A 256 1.31 7.08 5.38
CA ARG A 256 0.07 7.80 5.09
C ARG A 256 -0.16 8.81 6.20
N LEU A 257 -0.33 10.08 5.85
CA LEU A 257 -0.67 11.14 6.79
C LEU A 257 -2.09 11.64 6.52
N ARG A 258 -2.95 11.59 7.54
CA ARG A 258 -4.26 12.24 7.54
C ARG A 258 -4.17 13.52 8.35
N ILE A 259 -4.48 14.63 7.73
CA ILE A 259 -4.32 15.97 8.30
C ILE A 259 -5.72 16.52 8.51
N PHE A 260 -6.09 16.89 9.73
CA PHE A 260 -7.41 17.44 10.05
C PHE A 260 -7.31 18.93 10.34
N PHE A 261 -8.08 19.73 9.61
CA PHE A 261 -8.18 21.18 9.75
C PHE A 261 -9.31 21.51 10.74
N LEU A 262 -8.97 21.50 12.03
CA LEU A 262 -9.95 21.77 13.08
C LEU A 262 -10.23 23.26 13.21
N GLN A 263 -11.51 23.65 13.21
CA GLN A 263 -11.91 25.00 13.58
C GLN A 263 -11.90 25.17 15.11
N SER A 264 -11.53 26.36 15.58
CA SER A 264 -11.50 26.67 17.01
C SER A 264 -12.88 26.50 17.64
N GLY A 265 -12.97 25.68 18.69
CA GLY A 265 -14.21 25.45 19.45
C GLY A 265 -15.09 24.29 18.94
N ASP A 266 -14.76 23.62 17.84
CA ASP A 266 -15.49 22.44 17.37
C ASP A 266 -14.98 21.16 18.07
N GLN A 267 -15.49 20.96 19.28
CA GLN A 267 -15.15 19.82 20.12
C GLN A 267 -15.52 18.47 19.46
N ARG A 268 -16.61 18.42 18.70
CA ARG A 268 -17.07 17.19 18.02
C ARG A 268 -16.16 16.81 16.85
N ALA A 269 -15.70 17.79 16.07
CA ALA A 269 -14.71 17.54 15.01
C ALA A 269 -13.38 17.06 15.58
N LYS A 270 -12.93 17.63 16.71
CA LYS A 270 -11.71 17.20 17.39
C LYS A 270 -11.83 15.75 17.88
N GLU A 271 -12.92 15.41 18.55
CA GLU A 271 -13.20 14.04 19.03
C GLU A 271 -13.18 13.02 17.89
N LYS A 272 -13.84 13.34 16.76
CA LYS A 272 -13.85 12.48 15.58
C LYS A 272 -12.46 12.30 14.97
N ALA A 273 -11.67 13.37 14.94
CA ALA A 273 -10.32 13.34 14.39
C ALA A 273 -9.35 12.53 15.27
N THR A 274 -9.53 12.54 16.59
CA THR A 274 -8.70 11.76 17.54
C THR A 274 -9.19 10.34 17.76
N ALA A 275 -10.39 9.98 17.31
CA ALA A 275 -11.02 8.68 17.59
C ALA A 275 -10.14 7.49 17.19
N THR A 276 -9.49 7.55 16.03
CA THR A 276 -8.60 6.48 15.56
C THR A 276 -7.34 6.36 16.42
N LEU A 277 -6.69 7.48 16.76
CA LEU A 277 -5.51 7.48 17.65
C LEU A 277 -5.86 6.86 19.01
N ASN A 278 -6.94 7.32 19.64
CA ASN A 278 -7.36 6.85 20.96
C ASN A 278 -7.75 5.36 20.93
N ALA A 279 -8.48 4.92 19.90
CA ALA A 279 -8.88 3.52 19.75
C ALA A 279 -7.66 2.60 19.62
N VAL A 280 -6.71 2.94 18.74
CA VAL A 280 -5.51 2.11 18.54
C VAL A 280 -4.59 2.14 19.77
N GLU A 281 -4.48 3.27 20.46
CA GLU A 281 -3.72 3.37 21.71
C GLU A 281 -4.29 2.43 22.80
N LEU A 282 -5.61 2.39 22.97
CA LEU A 282 -6.28 1.47 23.91
C LEU A 282 -6.07 0.00 23.53
N ILE A 283 -6.18 -0.33 22.24
CA ILE A 283 -6.03 -1.71 21.75
C ILE A 283 -4.58 -2.19 21.91
N GLY A 284 -3.61 -1.30 21.71
CA GLY A 284 -2.19 -1.62 21.71
C GLY A 284 -1.69 -2.24 20.38
N ASP A 285 -0.40 -2.57 20.35
CA ASP A 285 0.24 -3.14 19.17
C ASP A 285 -0.34 -4.54 18.85
N HIS A 286 -0.90 -4.71 17.65
CA HIS A 286 -1.48 -5.97 17.19
C HIS A 286 -1.22 -6.20 15.68
N PRO A 287 -0.92 -7.44 15.23
CA PRO A 287 -0.58 -7.71 13.82
C PRO A 287 -1.68 -7.32 12.82
N ASN A 288 -2.95 -7.44 13.22
CA ASN A 288 -4.10 -7.11 12.37
C ASN A 288 -4.76 -5.75 12.66
N ILE A 289 -4.10 -4.89 13.44
CA ILE A 289 -4.50 -3.49 13.62
C ILE A 289 -3.44 -2.60 12.96
N LEU A 290 -3.86 -1.57 12.22
CA LEU A 290 -2.93 -0.62 11.64
C LEU A 290 -2.36 0.27 12.75
N LYS A 291 -1.04 0.32 12.84
CA LYS A 291 -0.36 1.23 13.75
C LYS A 291 -0.55 2.67 13.29
N VAL A 292 -0.94 3.53 14.22
CA VAL A 292 -1.10 4.97 14.02
C VAL A 292 -0.32 5.74 15.08
N TRP A 293 0.07 6.97 14.78
CA TRP A 293 0.76 7.86 15.71
C TRP A 293 0.40 9.32 15.40
N ASP A 294 0.47 10.17 16.43
CA ASP A 294 0.29 11.61 16.25
C ASP A 294 1.59 12.26 15.74
N ILE A 295 1.47 13.28 14.88
CA ILE A 295 2.59 14.04 14.33
C ILE A 295 2.50 15.50 14.79
N PRO A 296 3.37 15.92 15.73
CA PRO A 296 3.44 17.30 16.18
C PRO A 296 3.75 18.26 15.03
N ASN A 297 3.09 19.41 15.03
CA ASN A 297 3.29 20.46 14.03
C ASN A 297 3.00 21.85 14.62
N GLU A 298 3.56 22.88 13.98
CA GLU A 298 3.42 24.27 14.42
C GLU A 298 2.06 24.90 14.07
N ASN A 299 1.30 24.24 13.19
CA ASN A 299 0.04 24.75 12.63
C ASN A 299 -1.20 24.32 13.42
N ASN A 300 -1.04 23.67 14.58
CA ASN A 300 -2.11 23.12 15.41
C ASN A 300 -3.06 22.16 14.65
N TYR A 301 -2.60 21.55 13.56
CA TYR A 301 -3.36 20.49 12.89
C TYR A 301 -3.29 19.22 13.74
N LEU A 302 -4.36 18.42 13.74
CA LEU A 302 -4.25 17.04 14.18
C LEU A 302 -3.76 16.22 12.99
N VAL A 303 -2.63 15.52 13.15
CA VAL A 303 -2.00 14.79 12.06
C VAL A 303 -1.79 13.34 12.47
N GLU A 304 -2.63 12.46 11.94
CA GLU A 304 -2.51 11.01 12.14
C GLU A 304 -1.54 10.44 11.09
N GLY A 305 -0.39 9.95 11.54
CA GLY A 305 0.53 9.16 10.74
C GLY A 305 0.24 7.67 10.86
N SER A 306 0.40 6.94 9.75
CA SER A 306 0.25 5.48 9.71
C SER A 306 1.16 4.86 8.67
N ASP A 307 1.37 3.54 8.77
CA ASP A 307 2.13 2.79 7.77
C ASP A 307 1.43 2.81 6.40
N TRP A 308 2.20 3.00 5.33
CA TRP A 308 1.71 2.89 3.96
C TRP A 308 1.94 1.47 3.41
N SER A 309 0.97 0.97 2.65
CA SER A 309 1.11 -0.27 1.88
C SER A 309 0.99 -0.01 0.38
N GLU A 310 1.94 -0.53 -0.39
CA GLU A 310 1.89 -0.52 -1.85
C GLU A 310 0.93 -1.58 -2.41
N THR A 311 0.58 -2.59 -1.61
CA THR A 311 -0.53 -3.51 -1.93
C THR A 311 -1.87 -2.78 -1.85
N GLY A 312 -1.98 -1.70 -1.08
CA GLY A 312 -3.23 -0.96 -0.90
C GLY A 312 -4.23 -1.69 -0.01
N THR A 313 -5.51 -1.39 -0.20
CA THR A 313 -6.62 -1.91 0.62
C THR A 313 -7.17 -3.24 0.09
N LEU A 314 -8.00 -3.91 0.90
CA LEU A 314 -8.73 -5.10 0.44
C LEU A 314 -9.66 -4.77 -0.73
N ARG A 315 -10.22 -3.55 -0.79
CA ARG A 315 -10.94 -3.07 -1.97
C ARG A 315 -10.06 -3.07 -3.21
N ASP A 316 -8.83 -2.57 -3.12
CA ASP A 316 -7.88 -2.56 -4.25
C ASP A 316 -7.52 -3.99 -4.69
N CYS A 317 -7.50 -4.96 -3.77
CA CYS A 317 -7.34 -6.38 -4.10
C CYS A 317 -8.54 -6.95 -4.86
N LEU A 318 -9.77 -6.67 -4.42
CA LEU A 318 -11.02 -7.10 -5.08
C LEU A 318 -11.21 -6.46 -6.46
N ASP A 319 -10.78 -5.21 -6.62
CA ASP A 319 -10.87 -4.51 -7.90
C ASP A 319 -9.84 -5.05 -8.92
N ARG A 320 -8.70 -5.59 -8.44
CA ARG A 320 -7.68 -6.27 -9.27
C ARG A 320 -8.08 -7.68 -9.65
N SER A 321 -8.57 -8.45 -8.67
CA SER A 321 -8.99 -9.83 -8.85
C SER A 321 -10.45 -9.93 -8.49
N ARG A 322 -11.29 -10.22 -9.50
CA ARG A 322 -12.74 -10.29 -9.32
C ARG A 322 -13.16 -11.27 -8.23
N PHE A 323 -12.33 -12.24 -7.83
CA PHE A 323 -12.54 -13.15 -6.71
C PHE A 323 -11.20 -13.59 -6.12
N MET A 324 -11.21 -14.15 -4.90
CA MET A 324 -10.04 -14.68 -4.20
C MET A 324 -10.16 -16.19 -3.98
N LYS A 325 -9.02 -16.90 -3.90
CA LYS A 325 -9.01 -18.33 -3.57
C LYS A 325 -9.53 -18.54 -2.14
N PRO A 326 -10.34 -19.58 -1.85
CA PRO A 326 -10.91 -19.78 -0.52
C PRO A 326 -9.89 -19.78 0.62
N GLN A 327 -8.71 -20.36 0.43
CA GLN A 327 -7.66 -20.38 1.46
C GLN A 327 -7.16 -18.97 1.79
N ALA A 328 -7.00 -18.11 0.78
CA ALA A 328 -6.64 -16.71 0.99
C ALA A 328 -7.78 -15.93 1.67
N VAL A 329 -9.02 -16.22 1.30
CA VAL A 329 -10.21 -15.63 1.95
C VAL A 329 -10.26 -15.99 3.44
N LEU A 330 -10.04 -17.27 3.77
CA LEU A 330 -10.00 -17.74 5.15
C LEU A 330 -8.87 -17.07 5.93
N ALA A 331 -7.65 -16.98 5.38
CA ALA A 331 -6.52 -16.31 6.02
C ALA A 331 -6.82 -14.83 6.31
N VAL A 332 -7.41 -14.12 5.34
CA VAL A 332 -7.83 -12.73 5.52
C VAL A 332 -8.91 -12.63 6.61
N ALA A 333 -9.95 -13.47 6.55
CA ALA A 333 -11.04 -13.44 7.51
C ALA A 333 -10.59 -13.76 8.94
N ILE A 334 -9.67 -14.72 9.12
CA ILE A 334 -9.05 -15.03 10.41
C ILE A 334 -8.30 -13.81 10.94
N GLY A 335 -7.48 -13.16 10.10
CA GLY A 335 -6.77 -11.95 10.50
C GLY A 335 -7.71 -10.80 10.91
N LEU A 336 -8.80 -10.59 10.16
CA LEU A 336 -9.82 -9.60 10.51
C LEU A 336 -10.48 -9.93 11.86
N ALA A 337 -10.87 -11.20 12.07
CA ALA A 337 -11.48 -11.64 13.32
C ALA A 337 -10.51 -11.53 14.51
N MET A 338 -9.21 -11.82 14.32
CA MET A 338 -8.18 -11.60 15.34
C MET A 338 -8.04 -10.12 15.72
N GLY A 339 -8.04 -9.21 14.74
CA GLY A 339 -8.05 -7.77 14.99
C GLY A 339 -9.29 -7.32 15.76
N LEU A 340 -10.47 -7.78 15.36
CA LEU A 340 -11.73 -7.48 16.06
C LEU A 340 -11.75 -8.05 17.48
N LYS A 341 -11.22 -9.25 17.70
CA LYS A 341 -11.07 -9.82 19.04
C LYS A 341 -10.25 -8.91 19.95
N ALA A 342 -9.11 -8.42 19.47
CA ALA A 342 -8.27 -7.48 20.23
C ALA A 342 -9.01 -6.16 20.52
N ALA A 343 -9.74 -5.63 19.53
CA ALA A 343 -10.54 -4.41 19.69
C ALA A 343 -11.67 -4.58 20.71
N HIS A 344 -12.47 -5.64 20.57
CA HIS A 344 -13.62 -5.93 21.42
C HIS A 344 -13.21 -6.25 22.87
N ALA A 345 -12.01 -6.81 23.08
CA ALA A 345 -11.45 -7.03 24.42
C ALA A 345 -11.21 -5.73 25.20
N GLN A 346 -10.94 -4.63 24.48
CA GLN A 346 -10.81 -3.27 25.04
C GLN A 346 -12.11 -2.47 24.89
N LEU A 347 -13.23 -3.16 24.64
CA LEU A 347 -14.54 -2.56 24.48
C LEU A 347 -14.62 -1.53 23.33
N VAL A 348 -13.72 -1.65 22.34
CA VAL A 348 -13.68 -0.82 21.13
C VAL A 348 -14.41 -1.54 20.00
N VAL A 349 -15.49 -0.96 19.49
CA VAL A 349 -16.25 -1.49 18.32
C VAL A 349 -15.98 -0.63 17.10
N HIS A 350 -15.69 -1.23 15.92
CA HIS A 350 -15.26 -0.49 14.73
C HIS A 350 -16.42 0.24 14.01
N ARG A 351 -17.58 -0.40 13.87
CA ARG A 351 -18.86 0.12 13.31
C ARG A 351 -18.85 0.63 11.86
N SER A 352 -17.71 0.56 11.19
CA SER A 352 -17.51 1.10 9.83
C SER A 352 -16.61 0.18 9.01
N LEU A 353 -16.60 -1.10 9.34
CA LEU A 353 -15.75 -2.07 8.67
C LEU A 353 -16.22 -2.28 7.23
N SER A 354 -15.29 -2.17 6.28
CA SER A 354 -15.50 -2.42 4.86
C SER A 354 -14.16 -2.71 4.18
N PRO A 355 -14.13 -3.21 2.93
CA PRO A 355 -12.88 -3.51 2.24
C PRO A 355 -11.93 -2.30 2.07
N GLU A 356 -12.47 -1.07 2.07
CA GLU A 356 -11.69 0.17 2.01
C GLU A 356 -10.98 0.48 3.34
N ASN A 357 -11.45 -0.08 4.45
CA ASN A 357 -10.92 0.11 5.81
C ASN A 357 -10.06 -1.09 6.27
N VAL A 358 -9.57 -1.88 5.32
CA VAL A 358 -8.63 -2.97 5.55
C VAL A 358 -7.40 -2.75 4.69
N LEU A 359 -6.27 -2.40 5.30
CA LEU A 359 -4.99 -2.29 4.61
C LEU A 359 -4.36 -3.67 4.47
N MET A 360 -3.98 -4.07 3.27
CA MET A 360 -3.28 -5.34 3.03
C MET A 360 -1.77 -5.09 3.10
N VAL A 361 -1.06 -5.74 4.01
CA VAL A 361 0.40 -5.63 4.14
C VAL A 361 0.99 -7.03 4.08
N ASN A 362 1.70 -7.38 3.00
CA ASN A 362 2.27 -8.72 2.80
C ASN A 362 1.23 -9.82 3.08
N ASP A 363 0.07 -9.75 2.43
CA ASP A 363 -1.09 -10.64 2.60
C ASP A 363 -1.72 -10.67 4.00
N THR A 364 -1.24 -9.84 4.93
CA THR A 364 -1.82 -9.68 6.26
C THR A 364 -2.83 -8.52 6.25
N PRO A 365 -4.10 -8.75 6.62
CA PRO A 365 -5.07 -7.68 6.74
C PRO A 365 -4.85 -6.88 8.03
N LYS A 366 -4.88 -5.55 7.91
CA LYS A 366 -4.82 -4.61 9.03
C LYS A 366 -6.05 -3.71 9.03
N LEU A 367 -6.82 -3.77 10.12
CA LEU A 367 -7.96 -2.88 10.35
C LEU A 367 -7.48 -1.44 10.53
N MET A 368 -8.15 -0.48 9.90
CA MET A 368 -7.81 0.94 9.94
C MET A 368 -9.06 1.83 9.95
N ASN A 369 -8.89 3.12 10.25
CA ASN A 369 -9.96 4.13 10.30
C ASN A 369 -11.07 3.79 11.33
N PHE A 370 -10.70 3.75 12.62
CA PHE A 370 -11.62 3.61 13.77
C PHE A 370 -12.43 4.89 14.05
N ASP A 371 -12.70 5.72 13.02
CA ASP A 371 -13.27 7.06 13.14
C ASP A 371 -14.71 7.07 13.71
N LEU A 372 -15.43 5.95 13.60
CA LEU A 372 -16.78 5.77 14.13
C LEU A 372 -16.80 4.85 15.36
N SER A 373 -15.64 4.56 15.93
CA SER A 373 -15.54 3.58 17.00
C SER A 373 -16.24 4.04 18.29
N PHE A 374 -16.66 3.07 19.08
CA PHE A 374 -17.34 3.29 20.36
C PHE A 374 -16.55 2.66 21.50
N GLN A 375 -16.45 3.38 22.61
CA GLN A 375 -15.78 2.97 23.84
C GLN A 375 -16.83 2.89 24.95
N LEU A 376 -17.01 1.71 25.55
CA LEU A 376 -18.09 1.46 26.52
C LEU A 376 -17.84 2.07 27.91
N GLU A 377 -16.61 2.43 28.28
CA GLU A 377 -16.29 2.85 29.65
C GLU A 377 -16.70 4.28 30.02
N ASP A 378 -16.95 5.16 29.04
CA ASP A 378 -17.35 6.54 29.30
C ASP A 378 -18.74 6.84 28.76
N ASN A 379 -19.67 7.12 29.68
CA ASN A 379 -21.05 7.51 29.42
C ASN A 379 -21.17 8.92 28.77
N ARG A 380 -20.19 9.34 27.93
CA ARG A 380 -20.06 10.70 27.40
C ARG A 380 -19.67 10.86 25.92
N LEU A 381 -19.31 9.84 25.14
CA LEU A 381 -18.77 10.11 23.79
C LEU A 381 -19.34 9.19 22.70
N THR A 382 -20.48 9.58 22.13
CA THR A 382 -21.01 9.01 20.89
C THR A 382 -20.49 9.79 19.68
N VAL A 383 -19.48 9.28 18.97
CA VAL A 383 -19.09 9.76 17.63
C VAL A 383 -19.94 9.08 16.55
N ILE A 384 -21.24 8.98 16.75
CA ILE A 384 -22.14 8.54 15.67
C ILE A 384 -22.51 9.81 14.89
N PRO A 385 -22.34 9.83 13.55
CA PRO A 385 -23.04 10.81 12.72
C PRO A 385 -24.54 10.75 13.05
N ASP A 386 -25.29 11.82 12.85
CA ASP A 386 -26.74 11.68 12.82
C ASP A 386 -27.09 10.51 11.87
N VAL A 387 -27.96 9.58 12.31
CA VAL A 387 -28.32 8.38 11.55
C VAL A 387 -28.81 8.76 10.14
N SER A 388 -29.39 9.97 10.01
CA SER A 388 -29.78 10.59 8.74
C SER A 388 -28.63 10.84 7.74
N GLN A 389 -27.38 10.93 8.22
CA GLN A 389 -26.17 11.18 7.44
C GLN A 389 -25.38 9.91 7.09
N LEU A 390 -25.77 8.73 7.62
CA LEU A 390 -25.12 7.48 7.26
C LEU A 390 -25.40 7.14 5.79
N LYS A 391 -24.34 6.94 5.01
CA LYS A 391 -24.46 6.48 3.62
C LYS A 391 -24.94 5.04 3.62
N ARG A 392 -25.98 4.76 2.83
CA ARG A 392 -26.43 3.38 2.56
C ARG A 392 -25.27 2.55 2.03
N SER A 393 -25.01 1.45 2.73
CA SER A 393 -23.88 0.57 2.49
C SER A 393 -24.28 -0.88 2.75
N PRO A 394 -23.75 -1.85 1.98
CA PRO A 394 -23.98 -3.27 2.25
C PRO A 394 -23.23 -3.75 3.50
N TYR A 395 -22.16 -3.08 3.93
CA TYR A 395 -21.34 -3.54 5.05
C TYR A 395 -21.85 -3.06 6.41
N ILE A 396 -22.55 -1.92 6.47
CA ILE A 396 -23.09 -1.40 7.73
C ILE A 396 -24.25 -2.29 8.19
N ALA A 397 -24.18 -2.82 9.41
CA ALA A 397 -25.22 -3.69 9.94
C ALA A 397 -26.58 -2.95 10.09
N PRO A 398 -27.73 -3.62 9.83
CA PRO A 398 -29.05 -2.98 9.81
C PRO A 398 -29.42 -2.20 11.07
N GLU A 399 -29.04 -2.70 12.24
CA GLU A 399 -29.32 -2.11 13.55
C GLU A 399 -28.64 -0.75 13.77
N ILE A 400 -27.52 -0.49 13.09
CA ILE A 400 -26.82 0.80 13.16
C ILE A 400 -27.70 1.91 12.55
N TYR A 401 -28.52 1.59 11.54
CA TYR A 401 -29.52 2.52 10.99
C TYR A 401 -30.76 2.67 11.87
N LYS A 402 -31.02 1.72 12.78
CA LYS A 402 -32.20 1.71 13.65
C LYS A 402 -31.94 2.41 15.00
N GLY A 403 -30.69 2.75 15.31
CA GLY A 403 -30.31 3.53 16.50
C GLY A 403 -30.52 2.79 17.84
N GLY A 404 -30.51 1.46 17.84
CA GLY A 404 -30.79 0.61 19.01
C GLY A 404 -29.55 0.31 19.87
N MET A 405 -29.75 0.12 21.18
CA MET A 405 -28.73 -0.20 22.21
C MET A 405 -28.40 -1.71 22.28
N THR A 406 -28.17 -2.38 21.16
CA THR A 406 -27.82 -3.82 21.09
C THR A 406 -26.30 -4.04 20.98
N PRO A 407 -25.74 -5.20 21.41
CA PRO A 407 -24.29 -5.39 21.49
C PRO A 407 -23.60 -5.17 20.14
N GLU A 408 -22.92 -4.04 20.05
CA GLU A 408 -22.44 -3.44 18.80
C GLU A 408 -21.30 -4.24 18.17
N ALA A 409 -20.60 -5.06 18.95
CA ALA A 409 -19.55 -5.96 18.48
C ALA A 409 -20.03 -6.89 17.35
N THR A 410 -21.29 -7.33 17.40
CA THR A 410 -21.89 -8.19 16.37
C THR A 410 -22.15 -7.46 15.04
N ALA A 411 -22.12 -6.12 15.02
CA ALA A 411 -22.18 -5.32 13.79
C ALA A 411 -20.88 -5.42 12.98
N ASP A 412 -19.73 -5.49 13.66
CA ASP A 412 -18.45 -5.73 13.00
C ASP A 412 -18.42 -7.14 12.39
N LEU A 413 -18.96 -8.14 13.10
CA LEU A 413 -19.05 -9.52 12.61
C LEU A 413 -19.97 -9.65 11.40
N PHE A 414 -21.08 -8.90 11.36
CA PHE A 414 -21.92 -8.78 10.16
C PHE A 414 -21.11 -8.26 8.97
N SER A 415 -20.33 -7.20 9.19
CA SER A 415 -19.48 -6.60 8.15
C SER A 415 -18.46 -7.62 7.61
N VAL A 416 -17.85 -8.43 8.49
CA VAL A 416 -16.97 -9.55 8.10
C VAL A 416 -17.71 -10.58 7.25
N GLY A 417 -18.94 -10.95 7.62
CA GLY A 417 -19.75 -11.89 6.83
C GLY A 417 -20.03 -11.39 5.40
N VAL A 418 -20.32 -10.10 5.24
CA VAL A 418 -20.53 -9.48 3.92
C VAL A 418 -19.23 -9.45 3.11
N MET A 419 -18.08 -9.16 3.75
CA MET A 419 -16.77 -9.20 3.09
C MET A 419 -16.36 -10.61 2.69
N LEU A 420 -16.62 -11.63 3.53
CA LEU A 420 -16.41 -13.04 3.20
C LEU A 420 -17.18 -13.43 1.93
N TYR A 421 -18.46 -13.09 1.87
CA TYR A 421 -19.28 -13.33 0.67
C TYR A 421 -18.66 -12.66 -0.56
N GLU A 422 -18.33 -11.36 -0.48
CA GLU A 422 -17.81 -10.61 -1.62
C GLU A 422 -16.45 -11.13 -2.08
N MET A 423 -15.56 -11.54 -1.17
CA MET A 423 -14.26 -12.11 -1.51
C MET A 423 -14.37 -13.44 -2.27
N LEU A 424 -15.37 -14.28 -1.94
CA LEU A 424 -15.59 -15.56 -2.60
C LEU A 424 -16.32 -15.41 -3.94
N VAL A 425 -17.39 -14.61 -3.97
CA VAL A 425 -18.29 -14.54 -5.14
C VAL A 425 -17.86 -13.45 -6.12
N GLY A 426 -17.16 -12.42 -5.63
CA GLY A 426 -16.74 -11.28 -6.45
C GLY A 426 -17.79 -10.21 -6.67
N GLU A 427 -18.96 -10.37 -6.04
CA GLU A 427 -20.04 -9.40 -6.02
C GLU A 427 -20.63 -9.32 -4.62
N ARG A 428 -21.28 -8.20 -4.31
CA ARG A 428 -21.94 -7.99 -3.03
C ARG A 428 -23.25 -8.79 -2.97
N PRO A 429 -23.65 -9.31 -1.79
CA PRO A 429 -24.89 -10.06 -1.69
C PRO A 429 -26.10 -9.16 -1.98
N PHE A 430 -26.06 -7.90 -1.57
CA PHE A 430 -27.13 -6.91 -1.75
C PHE A 430 -26.54 -5.49 -1.86
N GLY A 431 -27.36 -4.52 -2.24
CA GLY A 431 -26.95 -3.12 -2.34
C GLY A 431 -26.92 -2.41 -0.97
N CYS A 432 -27.85 -2.75 -0.09
CA CYS A 432 -27.95 -2.21 1.26
C CYS A 432 -28.37 -3.30 2.25
N SER A 433 -27.82 -3.28 3.46
CA SER A 433 -28.13 -4.31 4.48
C SER A 433 -29.60 -4.31 4.93
N THR A 434 -30.29 -3.17 4.83
CA THR A 434 -31.74 -3.08 5.06
C THR A 434 -32.57 -3.93 4.09
N ASP A 435 -32.00 -4.33 2.95
CA ASP A 435 -32.69 -5.19 1.98
C ASP A 435 -32.92 -6.61 2.53
N LEU A 436 -32.26 -6.99 3.63
CA LEU A 436 -32.49 -8.25 4.34
C LEU A 436 -33.91 -8.37 4.90
N GLU A 437 -34.59 -7.25 5.20
CA GLU A 437 -36.00 -7.25 5.62
C GLU A 437 -36.90 -7.92 4.56
N LEU A 438 -36.55 -7.78 3.28
CA LEU A 438 -37.28 -8.38 2.16
C LEU A 438 -37.05 -9.90 2.05
N SER A 439 -36.03 -10.45 2.72
CA SER A 439 -35.67 -11.87 2.72
C SER A 439 -35.76 -12.51 4.10
N GLN A 440 -36.70 -12.05 4.92
CA GLN A 440 -36.94 -12.58 6.28
C GLN A 440 -35.69 -12.49 7.18
N GLY A 441 -34.87 -11.46 6.99
CA GLY A 441 -33.71 -11.16 7.81
C GLY A 441 -32.49 -12.04 7.56
N LYS A 442 -32.39 -12.72 6.42
CA LYS A 442 -31.26 -13.61 6.06
C LYS A 442 -30.93 -13.58 4.57
N LEU A 443 -29.80 -14.17 4.19
CA LEU A 443 -29.46 -14.39 2.78
C LEU A 443 -30.46 -15.36 2.12
N ARG A 444 -30.75 -15.12 0.84
CA ARG A 444 -31.58 -15.98 -0.01
C ARG A 444 -30.79 -17.19 -0.48
N GLU A 445 -31.49 -18.28 -0.80
CA GLU A 445 -30.86 -19.49 -1.36
C GLU A 445 -30.10 -19.23 -2.66
N GLU A 446 -30.52 -18.25 -3.47
CA GLU A 446 -29.77 -17.84 -4.66
C GLU A 446 -28.38 -17.28 -4.31
N GLN A 447 -28.29 -16.47 -3.24
CA GLN A 447 -27.03 -15.88 -2.78
C GLN A 447 -26.14 -16.97 -2.16
N LEU A 448 -26.68 -17.80 -1.27
CA LEU A 448 -25.93 -18.91 -0.67
C LEU A 448 -25.50 -19.94 -1.73
N GLY A 449 -26.33 -20.20 -2.73
CA GLY A 449 -26.02 -21.05 -3.86
C GLY A 449 -24.81 -20.57 -4.65
N LYS A 450 -24.62 -19.24 -4.81
CA LYS A 450 -23.41 -18.69 -5.45
C LYS A 450 -22.14 -18.95 -4.65
N VAL A 451 -22.22 -19.01 -3.33
CA VAL A 451 -21.09 -19.35 -2.46
C VAL A 451 -20.77 -20.85 -2.56
N ARG A 452 -21.80 -21.71 -2.55
CA ARG A 452 -21.65 -23.18 -2.65
C ARG A 452 -20.97 -23.67 -3.93
N ILE A 453 -21.10 -22.94 -5.03
CA ILE A 453 -20.49 -23.33 -6.32
C ILE A 453 -19.05 -22.84 -6.48
N VAL A 454 -18.50 -22.10 -5.51
CA VAL A 454 -17.09 -21.70 -5.53
C VAL A 454 -16.21 -22.90 -5.22
N ASP A 455 -15.28 -23.21 -6.11
CA ASP A 455 -14.35 -24.34 -5.94
C ASP A 455 -13.51 -24.18 -4.66
N GLY A 456 -13.46 -25.23 -3.84
CA GLY A 456 -12.78 -25.25 -2.55
C GLY A 456 -13.56 -24.63 -1.37
N VAL A 457 -14.84 -24.31 -1.53
CA VAL A 457 -15.73 -23.90 -0.43
C VAL A 457 -16.54 -25.08 0.08
N ASP A 458 -16.62 -25.24 1.40
CA ASP A 458 -17.44 -26.25 2.06
C ASP A 458 -18.74 -25.66 2.65
N GLU A 459 -19.68 -26.53 3.05
CA GLU A 459 -20.95 -26.10 3.66
C GLU A 459 -20.76 -25.42 5.03
N ARG A 460 -19.62 -25.62 5.70
CA ARG A 460 -19.33 -24.95 6.98
C ARG A 460 -19.08 -23.46 6.75
N LEU A 461 -18.30 -23.10 5.72
CA LEU A 461 -18.06 -21.71 5.36
C LEU A 461 -19.35 -21.03 4.85
N VAL A 462 -20.20 -21.75 4.11
CA VAL A 462 -21.52 -21.26 3.69
C VAL A 462 -22.41 -21.00 4.92
N GLY A 463 -22.46 -21.95 5.86
CA GLY A 463 -23.20 -21.81 7.12
C GLY A 463 -22.69 -20.65 7.97
N LEU A 464 -21.37 -20.47 8.07
CA LEU A 464 -20.75 -19.34 8.77
C LEU A 464 -21.19 -18.00 8.17
N ILE A 465 -21.14 -17.86 6.85
CA ILE A 465 -21.58 -16.63 6.17
C ILE A 465 -23.06 -16.36 6.44
N ASP A 466 -23.93 -17.38 6.38
CA ASP A 466 -25.35 -17.22 6.72
C ASP A 466 -25.57 -16.86 8.19
N CYS A 467 -24.75 -17.38 9.12
CA CYS A 467 -24.79 -17.00 10.54
C CYS A 467 -24.33 -15.56 10.79
N LEU A 468 -23.35 -15.07 10.04
CA LEU A 468 -22.85 -13.70 10.19
C LEU A 468 -23.79 -12.66 9.55
N VAL A 469 -24.37 -12.98 8.39
CA VAL A 469 -25.20 -12.06 7.60
C VAL A 469 -26.68 -12.23 7.93
N ARG A 470 -27.03 -11.86 9.17
CA ARG A 470 -28.43 -11.82 9.68
C ARG A 470 -28.86 -10.40 9.97
N GLU A 471 -30.14 -10.09 9.78
CA GLU A 471 -30.69 -8.78 10.16
C GLU A 471 -30.67 -8.58 11.68
N SER A 472 -31.12 -9.60 12.44
CA SER A 472 -31.15 -9.55 13.90
C SER A 472 -29.77 -9.85 14.50
N PRO A 473 -29.21 -8.96 15.35
CA PRO A 473 -27.95 -9.21 16.07
C PRO A 473 -27.98 -10.49 16.92
N ALA A 474 -29.13 -10.80 17.54
CA ALA A 474 -29.30 -11.98 18.40
C ALA A 474 -29.27 -13.30 17.61
N SER A 475 -29.40 -13.24 16.28
CA SER A 475 -29.30 -14.41 15.39
C SER A 475 -27.89 -14.59 14.82
N ARG A 476 -26.94 -13.70 15.14
CA ARG A 476 -25.54 -13.78 14.71
C ARG A 476 -24.68 -14.48 15.76
N LEU A 477 -23.49 -14.88 15.32
CA LEU A 477 -22.42 -15.26 16.24
C LEU A 477 -22.10 -14.07 17.16
N SER A 478 -21.92 -14.36 18.45
CA SER A 478 -21.82 -13.34 19.50
C SER A 478 -20.40 -12.86 19.78
N SER A 479 -19.38 -13.54 19.26
CA SER A 479 -17.98 -13.21 19.54
C SER A 479 -17.06 -13.48 18.35
N ALA A 480 -15.97 -12.71 18.27
CA ALA A 480 -14.90 -12.94 17.30
C ALA A 480 -14.18 -14.29 17.53
N ASP A 481 -14.09 -14.77 18.77
CA ASP A 481 -13.54 -16.08 19.10
C ASP A 481 -14.28 -17.22 18.41
N SER A 482 -15.62 -17.23 18.47
CA SER A 482 -16.44 -18.23 17.78
C SER A 482 -16.27 -18.19 16.26
N VAL A 483 -16.04 -17.00 15.70
CA VAL A 483 -15.78 -16.84 14.27
C VAL A 483 -14.40 -17.39 13.90
N ILE A 484 -13.37 -17.13 14.71
CA ILE A 484 -12.02 -17.67 14.51
C ILE A 484 -12.03 -19.19 14.57
N GLU A 485 -12.74 -19.77 15.55
CA GLU A 485 -12.88 -21.22 15.70
C GLU A 485 -13.50 -21.85 14.44
N LEU A 486 -14.65 -21.36 14.00
CA LEU A 486 -15.32 -21.86 12.79
C LEU A 486 -14.51 -21.64 11.51
N LEU A 487 -13.83 -20.50 11.37
CA LEU A 487 -12.94 -20.25 10.23
C LEU A 487 -11.73 -21.19 10.24
N SER A 488 -11.19 -21.50 11.42
CA SER A 488 -10.07 -22.44 11.57
C SER A 488 -10.53 -23.86 11.24
N GLU A 489 -11.74 -24.27 11.66
CA GLU A 489 -12.32 -25.55 11.25
C GLU A 489 -12.56 -25.65 9.74
N CYS A 490 -12.91 -24.55 9.08
CA CYS A 490 -13.01 -24.48 7.61
C CYS A 490 -11.63 -24.60 6.94
N LEU A 491 -10.58 -24.06 7.57
CA LEU A 491 -9.20 -24.23 7.13
C LEU A 491 -8.71 -25.68 7.34
N ASP A 492 -9.15 -26.31 8.43
CA ASP A 492 -8.82 -27.68 8.85
C ASP A 492 -9.82 -28.74 8.32
N GLY A 493 -10.65 -28.39 7.32
CA GLY A 493 -11.62 -29.30 6.74
C GLY A 493 -11.04 -30.57 6.13
N PRO A 494 -11.87 -31.60 5.84
CA PRO A 494 -11.39 -32.80 5.18
C PRO A 494 -10.92 -32.37 3.80
N VAL A 495 -9.63 -32.10 3.73
CA VAL A 495 -8.97 -31.85 2.47
C VAL A 495 -9.14 -33.13 1.70
N ASP A 496 -9.70 -33.02 0.50
CA ASP A 496 -9.59 -34.07 -0.51
C ASP A 496 -8.11 -34.09 -0.97
N GLU A 497 -7.23 -34.40 -0.04
CA GLU A 497 -5.81 -34.61 -0.21
C GLU A 497 -5.62 -36.12 -0.12
N ALA A 498 -5.29 -36.73 -1.26
CA ALA A 498 -4.42 -37.91 -1.22
C ALA A 498 -3.32 -37.63 -0.18
N PRO A 499 -3.03 -38.57 0.74
CA PRO A 499 -2.31 -38.28 1.98
C PRO A 499 -0.97 -37.60 1.67
N ILE A 500 -0.90 -36.28 1.88
CA ILE A 500 0.37 -35.57 1.94
C ILE A 500 0.96 -35.97 3.29
N GLU A 501 2.01 -36.78 3.26
CA GLU A 501 2.77 -37.12 4.47
C GLU A 501 3.07 -35.85 5.26
N ALA A 502 2.59 -35.80 6.52
CA ALA A 502 2.81 -34.66 7.38
C ALA A 502 4.32 -34.40 7.51
N ASN A 503 4.74 -33.18 7.15
CA ASN A 503 6.15 -32.80 7.07
C ASN A 503 6.97 -33.61 6.05
N ARG A 504 6.39 -33.95 4.89
CA ARG A 504 7.16 -34.59 3.81
C ARG A 504 8.46 -33.83 3.52
N LEU A 505 9.49 -34.58 3.14
CA LEU A 505 10.68 -33.94 2.60
C LEU A 505 10.33 -33.32 1.25
N LEU A 506 10.84 -32.12 1.00
CA LEU A 506 10.73 -31.49 -0.31
C LEU A 506 11.72 -32.13 -1.26
N ASP A 507 11.28 -32.36 -2.50
CA ASP A 507 12.11 -32.98 -3.52
C ASP A 507 13.11 -31.97 -4.11
N ALA A 508 14.24 -32.46 -4.60
CA ALA A 508 15.16 -31.64 -5.37
C ALA A 508 14.46 -31.10 -6.63
N ASN A 509 14.72 -29.83 -6.95
CA ASN A 509 14.07 -29.03 -8.00
C ASN A 509 12.61 -28.64 -7.73
N GLU A 510 12.07 -28.90 -6.54
CA GLU A 510 10.77 -28.36 -6.14
C GLU A 510 10.85 -26.82 -6.00
N ARG A 511 9.87 -26.09 -6.54
CA ARG A 511 9.88 -24.62 -6.63
C ARG A 511 8.70 -23.96 -5.93
N HIS A 512 8.98 -22.85 -5.26
CA HIS A 512 7.96 -21.94 -4.73
C HIS A 512 8.47 -20.49 -4.76
N GLY A 513 7.73 -19.61 -5.41
CA GLY A 513 8.09 -18.20 -5.56
C GLY A 513 9.47 -18.03 -6.20
N LEU A 514 10.41 -17.45 -5.43
CA LEU A 514 11.77 -17.15 -5.85
C LEU A 514 12.77 -18.27 -5.56
N TYR A 515 12.31 -19.39 -5.00
CA TYR A 515 13.17 -20.44 -4.45
C TYR A 515 12.99 -21.79 -5.15
N GLU A 516 14.10 -22.47 -5.39
CA GLU A 516 14.17 -23.83 -5.90
C GLU A 516 15.00 -24.71 -4.95
N ILE A 517 14.44 -25.81 -4.46
CA ILE A 517 15.14 -26.73 -3.56
C ILE A 517 16.29 -27.40 -4.31
N VAL A 518 17.50 -27.27 -3.76
CA VAL A 518 18.72 -27.89 -4.31
C VAL A 518 19.00 -29.19 -3.57
N GLU A 519 19.05 -29.14 -2.23
CA GLU A 519 19.35 -30.30 -1.40
C GLU A 519 18.72 -30.16 0.00
N PHE A 520 18.33 -31.30 0.58
CA PHE A 520 17.98 -31.39 1.99
C PHE A 520 19.26 -31.48 2.83
N ILE A 521 19.38 -30.61 3.84
CA ILE A 521 20.55 -30.51 4.70
C ILE A 521 20.36 -31.31 5.98
N GLY A 522 19.18 -31.26 6.59
CA GLY A 522 18.90 -31.97 7.84
C GLY A 522 17.59 -31.55 8.51
N HIS A 523 17.28 -32.19 9.63
CA HIS A 523 16.10 -31.88 10.42
C HIS A 523 16.47 -31.40 11.84
N GLY A 524 15.81 -30.35 12.28
CA GLY A 524 15.77 -29.92 13.67
C GLY A 524 14.51 -30.41 14.39
N ALA A 525 14.37 -30.01 15.66
CA ALA A 525 13.17 -30.30 16.44
C ALA A 525 11.91 -29.70 15.80
N GLU A 526 12.02 -28.47 15.30
CA GLU A 526 10.87 -27.68 14.81
C GLU A 526 10.88 -27.44 13.29
N ALA A 527 11.99 -27.70 12.60
CA ALA A 527 12.11 -27.36 11.19
C ALA A 527 12.96 -28.37 10.40
N GLN A 528 12.77 -28.39 9.09
CA GLN A 528 13.61 -29.05 8.10
C GLN A 528 14.45 -27.98 7.41
N ILE A 529 15.73 -28.28 7.20
CA ILE A 529 16.69 -27.35 6.61
C ILE A 529 17.00 -27.80 5.20
N TYR A 530 16.86 -26.88 4.26
CA TYR A 530 17.18 -27.09 2.85
C TYR A 530 18.17 -26.05 2.39
N LYS A 531 18.98 -26.39 1.41
CA LYS A 531 19.63 -25.42 0.56
C LYS A 531 18.77 -25.22 -0.66
N ALA A 532 18.57 -23.96 -1.04
CA ALA A 532 17.81 -23.59 -2.22
C ALA A 532 18.57 -22.58 -3.07
N ALA A 533 18.21 -22.50 -4.35
CA ALA A 533 18.60 -21.41 -5.23
C ALA A 533 17.56 -20.30 -5.12
N GLY A 534 17.97 -19.11 -4.69
CA GLY A 534 17.14 -17.90 -4.60
C GLY A 534 17.27 -17.00 -5.84
N VAL A 535 16.98 -15.71 -5.68
CA VAL A 535 17.02 -14.70 -6.76
C VAL A 535 18.37 -14.71 -7.48
N GLY A 536 18.32 -14.82 -8.82
CA GLY A 536 19.52 -14.85 -9.66
C GLY A 536 20.39 -16.10 -9.48
N GLY A 537 19.87 -17.17 -8.87
CA GLY A 537 20.59 -18.42 -8.63
C GLY A 537 21.50 -18.40 -7.40
N LYS A 538 21.44 -17.36 -6.56
CA LYS A 538 22.25 -17.28 -5.34
C LYS A 538 21.82 -18.36 -4.34
N PRO A 539 22.76 -19.12 -3.72
CA PRO A 539 22.40 -20.11 -2.72
C PRO A 539 21.87 -19.46 -1.45
N VAL A 540 20.79 -20.03 -0.91
CA VAL A 540 20.18 -19.65 0.37
C VAL A 540 19.91 -20.90 1.21
N LEU A 541 19.79 -20.71 2.52
CA LEU A 541 19.31 -21.74 3.44
C LEU A 541 17.82 -21.48 3.72
N LEU A 542 16.98 -22.48 3.50
CA LEU A 542 15.57 -22.44 3.88
C LEU A 542 15.36 -23.28 5.14
N LYS A 543 14.92 -22.63 6.22
CA LYS A 543 14.42 -23.29 7.42
C LYS A 543 12.91 -23.41 7.29
N LEU A 544 12.42 -24.58 6.88
CA LEU A 544 11.01 -24.90 6.68
C LEU A 544 10.43 -25.52 7.95
N PHE A 545 9.54 -24.81 8.64
CA PHE A 545 8.97 -25.24 9.91
C PHE A 545 7.96 -26.36 9.72
N LYS A 546 7.94 -27.29 10.67
CA LYS A 546 6.94 -28.37 10.69
C LYS A 546 5.54 -27.77 10.88
N ARG A 547 4.51 -28.44 10.37
CA ARG A 547 3.11 -27.95 10.39
C ARG A 547 2.59 -27.65 11.80
N ASP A 548 3.09 -28.34 12.81
CA ASP A 548 2.71 -28.20 14.23
C ASP A 548 3.38 -27.02 14.94
N VAL A 549 4.30 -26.30 14.28
CA VAL A 549 4.94 -25.13 14.86
C VAL A 549 4.04 -23.91 14.74
N LEU A 550 3.75 -23.27 15.88
CA LEU A 550 2.95 -22.05 15.95
C LEU A 550 3.59 -20.92 15.13
N LEU A 551 2.79 -20.25 14.29
CA LEU A 551 3.22 -19.13 13.45
C LEU A 551 3.93 -18.03 14.25
N GLN A 552 3.48 -17.75 15.48
CA GLN A 552 4.14 -16.77 16.36
C GLN A 552 5.61 -17.10 16.63
N ARG A 553 5.98 -18.39 16.74
CA ARG A 553 7.39 -18.79 16.90
C ARG A 553 8.19 -18.48 15.65
N VAL A 554 7.64 -18.77 14.47
CA VAL A 554 8.28 -18.49 13.18
C VAL A 554 8.48 -16.99 12.98
N VAL A 555 7.44 -16.19 13.23
CA VAL A 555 7.50 -14.72 13.09
C VAL A 555 8.48 -14.12 14.10
N SER A 556 8.52 -14.63 15.34
CA SER A 556 9.47 -14.14 16.35
C SER A 556 10.91 -14.42 15.93
N GLU A 557 11.21 -15.63 15.44
CA GLU A 557 12.54 -15.98 14.96
C GLU A 557 12.97 -15.09 13.79
N TYR A 558 12.08 -14.89 12.80
CA TYR A 558 12.32 -13.98 11.68
C TYR A 558 12.58 -12.55 12.15
N ARG A 559 11.73 -12.03 13.05
CA ARG A 559 11.84 -10.67 13.57
C ARG A 559 13.18 -10.46 14.28
N PHE A 560 13.53 -11.31 15.25
CA PHE A 560 14.74 -11.14 16.03
C PHE A 560 16.00 -11.27 15.18
N ALA A 561 16.05 -12.24 14.28
CA ALA A 561 17.18 -12.40 13.37
C ALA A 561 17.29 -11.25 12.34
N GLY A 562 16.17 -10.62 11.97
CA GLY A 562 16.12 -9.50 11.03
C GLY A 562 16.31 -8.11 11.64
N THR A 563 16.27 -7.97 12.97
CA THR A 563 16.24 -6.64 13.63
C THR A 563 17.56 -5.90 13.52
N VAL A 564 18.70 -6.63 13.61
CA VAL A 564 20.04 -6.03 13.67
C VAL A 564 20.93 -6.63 12.59
N ARG A 565 21.72 -5.78 11.92
CA ARG A 565 22.76 -6.22 10.97
C ARG A 565 24.14 -6.15 11.59
N HIS A 566 24.82 -7.29 11.67
CA HIS A 566 26.22 -7.36 12.10
C HIS A 566 26.95 -8.48 11.34
N PRO A 567 28.24 -8.35 10.99
CA PRO A 567 28.98 -9.36 10.22
C PRO A 567 29.08 -10.75 10.88
N SER A 568 28.87 -10.81 12.19
CA SER A 568 28.86 -12.03 13.01
C SER A 568 27.46 -12.47 13.44
N LEU A 569 26.41 -12.00 12.75
CA LEU A 569 25.04 -12.49 12.89
C LEU A 569 24.56 -13.03 11.53
N VAL A 570 23.73 -14.07 11.57
CA VAL A 570 23.11 -14.60 10.35
C VAL A 570 22.24 -13.53 9.68
N ARG A 571 22.31 -13.45 8.35
CA ARG A 571 21.43 -12.56 7.59
C ARG A 571 20.17 -13.30 7.17
N VAL A 572 19.03 -12.69 7.44
CA VAL A 572 17.72 -13.15 6.95
C VAL A 572 17.35 -12.35 5.71
N ASP A 573 16.83 -13.04 4.69
CA ASP A 573 16.37 -12.42 3.45
C ASP A 573 14.83 -12.27 3.44
N SER A 574 14.06 -13.31 3.78
CA SER A 574 12.59 -13.26 3.80
C SER A 574 11.96 -14.38 4.64
N TYR A 575 10.68 -14.24 5.01
CA TYR A 575 9.83 -15.36 5.45
C TYR A 575 8.61 -15.48 4.52
N SER A 576 8.13 -16.70 4.29
CA SER A 576 6.93 -16.97 3.48
C SER A 576 6.35 -18.36 3.82
N GLN A 577 5.33 -18.80 3.09
CA GLN A 577 4.74 -20.14 3.17
C GLN A 577 5.13 -20.97 1.94
N TRP A 578 5.43 -22.25 2.10
CA TRP A 578 5.67 -23.19 1.00
C TRP A 578 4.34 -23.70 0.41
N ASN A 579 4.41 -24.38 -0.74
CA ASN A 579 3.23 -24.91 -1.45
C ASN A 579 2.35 -25.84 -0.60
N ASP A 580 2.92 -26.49 0.43
CA ASP A 580 2.23 -27.43 1.32
C ASP A 580 1.74 -26.78 2.62
N GLY A 581 1.72 -25.44 2.68
CA GLY A 581 1.20 -24.68 3.82
C GLY A 581 2.19 -24.49 4.98
N ARG A 582 3.40 -25.06 4.92
CA ARG A 582 4.42 -24.87 5.95
C ARG A 582 5.15 -23.54 5.80
N TYR A 583 5.39 -22.84 6.89
CA TYR A 583 6.15 -21.59 6.86
C TYR A 583 7.65 -21.85 6.74
N PHE A 584 8.37 -20.97 6.05
CA PHE A 584 9.83 -21.00 6.00
C PHE A 584 10.45 -19.62 6.21
N ILE A 585 11.69 -19.62 6.70
CA ILE A 585 12.57 -18.45 6.71
C ILE A 585 13.76 -18.74 5.79
N ALA A 586 14.08 -17.78 4.93
CA ALA A 586 15.24 -17.81 4.04
C ALA A 586 16.40 -17.01 4.66
N PHE A 587 17.53 -17.67 4.83
CA PHE A 587 18.78 -17.11 5.33
C PHE A 587 19.85 -17.11 4.24
N ASP A 588 20.84 -16.23 4.38
CA ASP A 588 22.06 -16.34 3.59
C ASP A 588 22.72 -17.70 3.78
N TRP A 589 23.13 -18.32 2.67
CA TRP A 589 23.93 -19.54 2.73
C TRP A 589 25.31 -19.25 3.34
N LEU A 590 25.69 -20.04 4.35
CA LEU A 590 27.00 -19.97 4.99
C LEU A 590 27.87 -21.13 4.52
N SER A 591 29.04 -20.81 3.97
CA SER A 591 30.05 -21.81 3.59
C SER A 591 30.95 -22.10 4.80
N GLY A 592 30.87 -23.31 5.35
CA GLY A 592 31.61 -23.68 6.56
C GLY A 592 30.93 -24.80 7.35
N GLY A 593 31.30 -24.94 8.63
CA GLY A 593 30.66 -25.85 9.58
C GLY A 593 30.45 -25.19 10.92
N THR A 594 29.74 -25.87 11.83
CA THR A 594 29.53 -25.36 13.19
C THR A 594 30.83 -25.38 14.00
N LEU A 595 30.96 -24.50 14.98
CA LEU A 595 32.09 -24.49 15.90
C LEU A 595 32.15 -25.80 16.70
N ARG A 596 31.00 -26.44 16.98
CA ARG A 596 30.92 -27.78 17.56
C ARG A 596 31.65 -28.82 16.72
N GLU A 597 31.52 -28.79 15.39
CA GLU A 597 32.23 -29.72 14.51
C GLU A 597 33.74 -29.52 14.59
N GLU A 598 34.19 -28.27 14.57
CA GLU A 598 35.63 -27.96 14.66
C GLU A 598 36.23 -28.42 15.99
N ILE A 599 35.51 -28.20 17.09
CA ILE A 599 35.90 -28.71 18.42
C ILE A 599 35.97 -30.24 18.41
N SER A 600 34.97 -30.91 17.81
CA SER A 600 34.92 -32.38 17.73
C SER A 600 36.05 -32.96 16.89
N LYS A 601 36.51 -32.24 15.86
CA LYS A 601 37.70 -32.59 15.06
C LYS A 601 39.01 -32.42 15.82
N GLY A 602 38.98 -31.83 17.02
CA GLY A 602 40.17 -31.52 17.82
C GLY A 602 40.91 -30.27 17.36
N ASN A 603 40.32 -29.46 16.48
CA ASN A 603 40.93 -28.23 16.00
C ASN A 603 40.97 -27.20 17.13
N ARG A 604 42.15 -26.62 17.35
CA ARG A 604 42.36 -25.58 18.35
C ARG A 604 42.97 -24.37 17.69
N PRO A 605 42.30 -23.20 17.71
CA PRO A 605 42.89 -21.98 17.20
C PRO A 605 44.09 -21.55 18.04
N ASP A 606 45.01 -20.81 17.44
CA ASP A 606 46.00 -20.07 18.21
C ASP A 606 45.34 -18.95 19.04
N ILE A 607 46.09 -18.38 19.98
CA ILE A 607 45.56 -17.39 20.91
C ILE A 607 45.02 -16.15 20.18
N ALA A 608 45.66 -15.74 19.08
CA ALA A 608 45.28 -14.56 18.32
C ALA A 608 43.94 -14.77 17.59
N THR A 609 43.77 -15.93 16.97
CA THR A 609 42.54 -16.34 16.27
C THR A 609 41.40 -16.52 17.25
N PHE A 610 41.67 -17.14 18.41
CA PHE A 610 40.70 -17.25 19.49
C PHE A 610 40.20 -15.87 19.96
N GLN A 611 41.13 -14.94 20.25
CA GLN A 611 40.78 -13.58 20.67
C GLN A 611 39.97 -12.83 19.62
N ARG A 612 40.33 -12.94 18.33
CA ARG A 612 39.55 -12.34 17.23
C ARG A 612 38.13 -12.89 17.17
N GLY A 613 37.97 -14.21 17.28
CA GLY A 613 36.66 -14.85 17.29
C GLY A 613 35.79 -14.40 18.47
N VAL A 614 36.37 -14.33 19.67
CA VAL A 614 35.66 -13.83 20.87
C VAL A 614 35.21 -12.39 20.68
N LEU A 615 36.08 -11.51 20.16
CA LEU A 615 35.71 -10.11 19.91
C LEU A 615 34.59 -9.96 18.87
N GLN A 616 34.59 -10.80 17.82
CA GLN A 616 33.51 -10.86 16.83
C GLN A 616 32.15 -11.20 17.46
N LEU A 617 32.11 -12.23 18.31
CA LEU A 617 30.89 -12.66 19.00
C LEU A 617 30.43 -11.63 20.04
N LEU A 618 31.35 -11.06 20.81
CA LEU A 618 31.04 -9.98 21.76
C LEU A 618 30.51 -8.73 21.03
N GLY A 619 31.06 -8.41 19.85
CA GLY A 619 30.54 -7.36 19.00
C GLY A 619 29.10 -7.62 18.57
N ALA A 620 28.80 -8.83 18.11
CA ALA A 620 27.43 -9.22 17.75
C ALA A 620 26.45 -9.07 18.92
N LEU A 621 26.84 -9.53 20.12
CA LEU A 621 26.03 -9.42 21.32
C LEU A 621 25.87 -7.97 21.79
N ALA A 622 26.91 -7.16 21.68
CA ALA A 622 26.83 -5.75 22.01
C ALA A 622 25.77 -5.05 21.13
N VAL A 623 25.75 -5.32 19.82
CA VAL A 623 24.73 -4.72 18.94
C VAL A 623 23.32 -5.21 19.29
N LEU A 624 23.13 -6.52 19.55
CA LEU A 624 21.84 -7.07 19.99
C LEU A 624 21.35 -6.44 21.31
N HIS A 625 22.23 -6.32 22.30
CA HIS A 625 21.87 -5.76 23.60
C HIS A 625 21.67 -4.25 23.54
N SER A 626 22.39 -3.54 22.67
CA SER A 626 22.26 -2.10 22.47
C SER A 626 21.09 -1.69 21.56
N ASN A 627 20.29 -2.67 21.09
CA ASN A 627 19.20 -2.42 20.17
C ASN A 627 18.21 -1.37 20.75
N GLN A 628 17.80 -0.46 19.88
CA GLN A 628 16.86 0.62 20.19
C GLN A 628 15.78 0.64 19.11
N GLU A 629 14.53 0.64 19.53
CA GLU A 629 13.36 0.70 18.66
C GLU A 629 12.57 1.96 19.04
N ASN A 630 12.49 2.95 18.15
CA ASN A 630 11.85 4.25 18.40
C ASN A 630 12.39 5.02 19.64
N ASP A 631 13.71 5.12 19.79
CA ASP A 631 14.39 5.74 20.94
C ASP A 631 14.13 5.06 22.30
N ILE A 632 13.40 3.94 22.30
CA ILE A 632 13.23 3.07 23.47
C ILE A 632 14.30 1.98 23.40
N HIS A 633 15.04 1.82 24.50
CA HIS A 633 15.99 0.73 24.63
C HIS A 633 15.24 -0.60 24.67
N SER A 634 15.36 -1.40 23.61
CA SER A 634 14.73 -2.72 23.46
C SER A 634 15.82 -3.76 23.18
N PRO A 635 16.53 -4.21 24.23
CA PRO A 635 17.60 -5.21 24.09
C PRO A 635 17.05 -6.52 23.54
N ILE A 636 17.85 -7.22 22.74
CA ILE A 636 17.53 -8.57 22.27
C ILE A 636 18.45 -9.57 22.96
N LEU A 637 17.89 -10.51 23.71
CA LEU A 637 18.62 -11.61 24.34
C LEU A 637 18.56 -12.83 23.41
N HIS A 638 19.71 -13.37 23.00
CA HIS A 638 19.75 -14.55 22.12
C HIS A 638 19.30 -15.84 22.83
N ASN A 639 19.56 -15.95 24.14
CA ASN A 639 19.21 -17.07 25.04
C ASN A 639 19.76 -18.46 24.71
N ASP A 640 20.30 -18.71 23.51
CA ASP A 640 20.82 -20.03 23.11
C ASP A 640 22.22 -19.96 22.46
N ILE A 641 23.19 -19.33 23.15
CA ILE A 641 24.57 -19.23 22.66
C ILE A 641 25.34 -20.48 23.05
N LYS A 642 25.68 -21.29 22.04
CA LYS A 642 26.43 -22.54 22.21
C LYS A 642 27.21 -22.87 20.92
N PRO A 643 28.24 -23.75 20.96
CA PRO A 643 29.06 -24.06 19.78
C PRO A 643 28.29 -24.59 18.56
N GLU A 644 27.12 -25.20 18.78
CA GLU A 644 26.21 -25.68 17.74
C GLU A 644 25.58 -24.52 16.94
N ASN A 645 25.35 -23.39 17.61
CA ASN A 645 24.70 -22.20 17.05
C ASN A 645 25.71 -21.14 16.60
N ILE A 646 27.00 -21.50 16.48
CA ILE A 646 28.05 -20.62 15.98
C ILE A 646 28.66 -21.28 14.75
N PHE A 647 28.53 -20.63 13.61
CA PHE A 647 29.06 -21.10 12.33
C PHE A 647 30.43 -20.46 12.06
N LEU A 648 31.40 -21.26 11.60
CA LEU A 648 32.71 -20.78 11.17
C LEU A 648 32.73 -20.68 9.64
N ALA A 649 32.57 -19.46 9.12
CA ALA A 649 32.64 -19.17 7.69
C ALA A 649 33.98 -18.51 7.35
N GLY A 650 34.96 -19.33 6.94
CA GLY A 650 36.34 -18.88 6.79
C GLY A 650 36.94 -18.52 8.15
N GLU A 651 37.31 -17.24 8.34
CA GLU A 651 37.81 -16.73 9.62
C GLU A 651 36.74 -16.01 10.48
N ARG A 652 35.47 -16.05 10.04
CA ARG A 652 34.38 -15.34 10.72
C ARG A 652 33.51 -16.30 11.51
N LEU A 653 33.27 -15.95 12.77
CA LEU A 653 32.24 -16.58 13.59
C LEU A 653 30.92 -15.85 13.35
N ILE A 654 29.87 -16.62 13.04
CA ILE A 654 28.53 -16.14 12.76
C ILE A 654 27.58 -16.84 13.71
N LEU A 655 26.89 -16.05 14.55
CA LEU A 655 25.85 -16.57 15.42
C LEU A 655 24.58 -16.82 14.60
N ILE A 656 24.04 -18.02 14.72
CA ILE A 656 22.85 -18.52 14.03
C ILE A 656 21.79 -18.94 15.06
N ASP A 657 20.56 -19.18 14.58
CA ASP A 657 19.42 -19.72 15.34
C ASP A 657 18.87 -18.81 16.46
N PHE A 658 17.89 -17.98 16.08
CA PHE A 658 17.21 -17.05 16.98
C PHE A 658 15.90 -17.62 17.56
N GLY A 659 15.66 -18.94 17.47
CA GLY A 659 14.40 -19.54 17.91
C GLY A 659 14.08 -19.36 19.40
N ALA A 660 15.09 -19.18 20.24
CA ALA A 660 14.94 -18.91 21.68
C ALA A 660 15.08 -17.42 22.03
N ALA A 661 15.33 -16.55 21.05
CA ALA A 661 15.59 -15.15 21.30
C ALA A 661 14.35 -14.45 21.89
N SER A 662 14.59 -13.47 22.77
CA SER A 662 13.52 -12.72 23.40
C SER A 662 13.97 -11.32 23.80
N GLU A 663 13.02 -10.45 24.05
CA GLU A 663 13.26 -9.22 24.82
C GLU A 663 13.45 -9.58 26.32
N PRO A 664 14.13 -8.74 27.12
CA PRO A 664 14.25 -8.91 28.56
C PRO A 664 12.87 -8.99 29.21
N ARG A 665 12.64 -10.03 30.02
CA ARG A 665 11.44 -10.10 30.85
C ARG A 665 11.60 -9.13 32.02
N VAL A 666 10.92 -8.00 31.99
CA VAL A 666 10.71 -7.17 33.18
C VAL A 666 9.68 -7.89 34.04
N GLY A 667 10.13 -8.66 35.03
CA GLY A 667 9.22 -9.18 36.04
C GLY A 667 8.65 -8.01 36.82
N THR A 668 7.33 -7.81 36.77
CA THR A 668 6.63 -7.08 37.81
C THR A 668 6.83 -7.85 39.11
N TYR A 669 7.73 -7.35 39.96
CA TYR A 669 7.83 -7.82 41.34
C TYR A 669 6.60 -7.28 42.05
N GLU A 670 5.53 -8.09 42.11
CA GLU A 670 4.42 -7.84 43.04
C GLU A 670 5.00 -8.00 44.45
N GLY A 671 5.28 -6.87 45.09
CA GLY A 671 5.76 -6.81 46.47
C GLY A 671 4.75 -7.35 47.46
#